data_AF-A0A1X2IMM8-F1
#
_entry.id   AF-A0A1X2IMM8-F1
#
_cell.length_a   1.000
_cell.length_b   1.000
_cell.length_c   1.000
_cell.angle_alpha   90.00
_cell.angle_beta   90.00
_cell.angle_gamma   90.00
#
_symmetry.space_group_name_H-M   'P 1'
#
loop_
_entity.id
_entity.type
_entity.pdbx_description
1 polymer ?
#
loop_
_entity_poly.entity_id
_entity_poly.type
_entity_poly.pdbx_seq_one_letter_code
_entity_poly.pdbx_strand_id
1 'polypeptide(L)'
;MKLGVENMLEAYLHDKKRTKDLERQLENYNTTIDTLVKRIDHIRMLAGKHSPEVAMKLKQYKYTVNTAFPASITATLTNKQQRGKSRSTNLPKGKQHRAQENTSFPDHDTWPLGKRLHHIMEQLGMDEWKALSKPTGPGASETMTNIKESKMEKLDTLVRILKNTADVDMYYPKKKLIACLRQCIASPNREIRVLGLRALRHLVNDQTDVELMMQMQLDIFIVRAMARDSDTFEPEREQTLKLVRTFLQYNGVIYISQNVVRAVVAIAEQTDCRLRNICLETIAELAILDTGLTVRSGGLRVIMQALLDGQLNMTEVLSYALLYILDSPDRRTYLRPGMELETIIAPFTESSKGANYEERLKNSAKVVTLLLKSWSGVLYMCANNMRAARSVVQALRTPVTETKKMVLDMFFDIFNVQLPKDHNNFLAGRQHTVTMSVPDTIATKVTKPLPGTSSSSSTTTTAAAAAAAAATSAANNRSLNSGRTTASNSERLNMMDQHLSIILIIFIESDILMALIDMVKSDDVYISRKATLLIGEILQLSTRLLPILMAIQVQSLPKLFALASNFDDELVRHNATAALAHIDRLTRVRARYATSSSTGIRNGDSTTTTTTTTTQERVHEVKRKMGYAIDDPHFRQLLLDSQVLNTKDYTKWSWDTIVELLQGPLLNPKRLDEAMRGKKFIKRLLAFYRPFKHQFSDINCTKANVVRYVKTGCILLSTLLSHVDGVRYLEENKLLNQLAEALDELDPLKNRDGSAELAEPIFSKERMTHTLSGGYFTLMGILTKHKDGVRIMEKFKLFSSFYQLSELRNRDDLKVALITNMDYTLDGHARVLLSKIMTSGYNPIRLFATQHLGSIMRMADESASNDWIIRLLVTQLYDTHLEVSQMAVNLLDEACENQANLELLVKCRPSLGHLGEVGNPLLLRFLSTSTGFCYLSDLDYVQKEMDDWFEYRNHQYVMQLELSLARALVNTPKKKVNPFEERVDSEIDFESLQAGDGLSPPHFYGELTKTKEGCTLLRDKGHFQLFTDYIREYSLEPQDSETMQHLKSVLWAVGNIGSTRNGLPFLEEEDIVKDIVYLAENSEVLSLKGTCFYVLGLIAKTQQGVEILGEHGWECVVGPNDNPEGLCVPLNLQGFLTIRNWNYTPTLSDPPQLPDSIIDDTICSDILRNIGDMSNHILANEASKNLAKLRQRHNDYFKDVRLYYSVCQLLGSYHFRSPVRKYILEAFDMQFTTELLDELDTLATKMDEQKRQEKSSTTVP
;
A
#
# COMPACT_ATOMS: atom_id res chain seq x y z
N MET A 1 -14.90 17.08 21.75
CA MET A 1 -16.05 17.49 20.91
C MET A 1 -15.98 18.96 20.53
N LYS A 2 -16.16 19.93 21.45
CA LYS A 2 -16.04 21.37 21.14
C LYS A 2 -14.75 21.73 20.40
N LEU A 3 -13.59 21.35 20.94
CA LEU A 3 -12.27 21.59 20.31
C LEU A 3 -12.16 20.97 18.90
N GLY A 4 -12.79 19.83 18.66
CA GLY A 4 -12.83 19.20 17.33
C GLY A 4 -13.67 20.00 16.33
N VAL A 5 -14.76 20.63 16.77
CA VAL A 5 -15.56 21.55 15.95
C VAL A 5 -14.81 22.86 15.71
N GLU A 6 -14.08 23.39 16.69
CA GLU A 6 -13.23 24.59 16.54
C GLU A 6 -12.12 24.34 15.50
N ASN A 7 -11.42 23.22 15.58
CA ASN A 7 -10.41 22.82 14.59
C ASN A 7 -11.00 22.61 13.19
N MET A 8 -12.22 22.05 13.09
CA MET A 8 -12.94 21.95 11.82
C MET A 8 -13.35 23.34 11.29
N LEU A 9 -13.73 24.27 12.16
CA LEU A 9 -14.09 25.64 11.77
C LEU A 9 -12.88 26.37 11.16
N GLU A 10 -11.68 26.19 11.73
CA GLU A 10 -10.42 26.69 11.16
C GLU A 10 -10.10 26.05 9.80
N ALA A 11 -10.34 24.74 9.64
CA ALA A 11 -10.08 24.03 8.38
C ALA A 11 -11.07 24.38 7.25
N TYR A 12 -12.31 24.77 7.60
CA TYR A 12 -13.40 25.00 6.64
C TYR A 12 -13.73 26.48 6.39
N LEU A 13 -12.87 27.43 6.80
CA LEU A 13 -13.05 28.89 6.67
C LEU A 13 -13.51 29.39 5.28
N HIS A 14 -13.24 28.65 4.21
CA HIS A 14 -13.62 29.00 2.83
C HIS A 14 -15.03 28.54 2.40
N ASP A 15 -15.67 27.61 3.12
CA ASP A 15 -17.04 27.14 2.83
C ASP A 15 -18.05 27.79 3.78
N LYS A 16 -18.72 28.86 3.30
CA LYS A 16 -19.68 29.67 4.06
C LYS A 16 -20.88 28.90 4.61
N LYS A 17 -21.28 27.79 3.98
CA LYS A 17 -22.45 27.03 4.43
C LYS A 17 -22.06 26.08 5.57
N ARG A 18 -20.92 25.42 5.41
CA ARG A 18 -20.40 24.46 6.39
C ARG A 18 -19.86 25.14 7.64
N THR A 19 -19.25 26.32 7.50
CA THR A 19 -18.86 27.16 8.65
C THR A 19 -20.07 27.58 9.48
N LYS A 20 -21.19 28.01 8.87
CA LYS A 20 -22.41 28.33 9.62
C LYS A 20 -22.99 27.14 10.40
N ASP A 21 -22.95 25.94 9.81
CA ASP A 21 -23.42 24.73 10.50
C ASP A 21 -22.48 24.35 11.67
N LEU A 22 -21.17 24.51 11.50
CA LEU A 22 -20.18 24.30 12.54
C LEU A 22 -20.26 25.37 13.65
N GLU A 23 -20.51 26.63 13.31
CA GLU A 23 -20.76 27.72 14.28
C GLU A 23 -22.01 27.42 15.12
N ARG A 24 -23.10 26.94 14.49
CA ARG A 24 -24.31 26.52 15.18
C ARG A 24 -24.08 25.30 16.08
N GLN A 25 -23.26 24.35 15.64
CA GLN A 25 -22.84 23.22 16.48
C GLN A 25 -21.99 23.70 17.67
N LEU A 26 -21.08 24.65 17.44
CA LEU A 26 -20.25 25.24 18.48
C LEU A 26 -21.10 25.96 19.53
N GLU A 27 -22.12 26.69 19.10
CA GLU A 27 -23.08 27.37 19.97
C GLU A 27 -23.92 26.37 20.79
N ASN A 28 -24.34 25.26 20.18
CA ASN A 28 -24.99 24.15 20.90
C ASN A 28 -24.06 23.49 21.93
N TYR A 29 -22.78 23.29 21.61
CA TYR A 29 -21.82 22.75 22.58
C TYR A 29 -21.55 23.74 23.72
N ASN A 30 -21.41 25.03 23.42
CA ASN A 30 -21.22 26.06 24.44
C ASN A 30 -22.42 26.17 25.38
N THR A 31 -23.65 26.14 24.85
CA THR A 31 -24.87 26.13 25.67
C THR A 31 -25.01 24.87 26.51
N THR A 32 -24.63 23.71 25.98
CA THR A 32 -24.61 22.43 26.71
C THR A 32 -23.57 22.43 27.83
N ILE A 33 -22.37 22.96 27.56
CA ILE A 33 -21.32 23.12 28.57
C ILE A 33 -21.80 24.08 29.66
N ASP A 34 -22.40 25.21 29.31
CA ASP A 34 -22.89 26.19 30.28
C ASP A 34 -24.04 25.61 31.15
N THR A 35 -24.94 24.81 30.56
CA THR A 35 -25.98 24.10 31.34
C THR A 35 -25.40 23.03 32.26
N LEU A 36 -24.39 22.28 31.81
CA LEU A 36 -23.70 21.30 32.65
C LEU A 36 -22.91 21.96 33.77
N VAL A 37 -22.22 23.06 33.50
CA VAL A 37 -21.51 23.86 34.51
C VAL A 37 -22.50 24.39 35.55
N LYS A 38 -23.61 24.98 35.13
CA LYS A 38 -24.70 25.41 36.04
C LYS A 38 -25.25 24.26 36.88
N ARG A 39 -25.37 23.05 36.31
CA ARG A 39 -25.84 21.86 37.03
C ARG A 39 -24.79 21.35 38.03
N ILE A 40 -23.51 21.41 37.69
CA ILE A 40 -22.40 21.10 38.58
C ILE A 40 -22.34 22.11 39.73
N ASP A 41 -22.49 23.40 39.44
CA ASP A 41 -22.52 24.45 40.46
C ASP A 41 -23.77 24.34 41.36
N HIS A 42 -24.91 23.90 40.81
CA HIS A 42 -26.09 23.57 41.58
C HIS A 42 -25.85 22.36 42.52
N ILE A 43 -25.16 21.32 42.04
CA ILE A 43 -24.75 20.19 42.86
C ILE A 43 -23.77 20.65 43.96
N ARG A 44 -22.84 21.56 43.66
CA ARG A 44 -21.91 22.14 44.63
C ARG A 44 -22.63 22.93 45.73
N MET A 45 -23.66 23.70 45.36
CA MET A 45 -24.50 24.46 46.30
C MET A 45 -25.32 23.54 47.23
N LEU A 46 -25.69 22.35 46.78
CA LEU A 46 -26.47 21.36 47.53
C LEU A 46 -25.61 20.32 48.27
N ALA A 47 -24.29 20.29 48.02
CA ALA A 47 -23.40 19.22 48.48
C ALA A 47 -23.26 19.13 50.01
N GLY A 48 -23.51 20.23 50.74
CA GLY A 48 -23.56 20.23 52.21
C GLY A 48 -22.38 19.49 52.85
N LYS A 49 -22.67 18.39 53.56
CA LYS A 49 -21.69 17.56 54.29
C LYS A 49 -20.78 16.70 53.39
N HIS A 50 -21.14 16.51 52.11
CA HIS A 50 -20.40 15.69 51.13
C HIS A 50 -19.47 16.51 50.22
N SER A 51 -19.33 17.81 50.45
CA SER A 51 -18.37 18.67 49.73
C SER A 51 -16.95 18.10 49.56
N PRO A 52 -16.31 17.47 50.58
CA PRO A 52 -14.96 16.94 50.42
C PRO A 52 -14.87 15.76 49.43
N GLU A 53 -15.85 14.85 49.41
CA GLU A 53 -15.90 13.74 48.43
C GLU A 53 -16.14 14.23 47.00
N VAL A 54 -17.03 15.21 46.84
CA VAL A 54 -17.32 15.81 45.53
C VAL A 54 -16.10 16.56 45.01
N ALA A 55 -15.39 17.30 45.88
CA ALA A 55 -14.14 17.96 45.52
C ALA A 55 -13.06 16.95 45.10
N MET A 56 -12.96 15.80 45.79
CA MET A 56 -12.00 14.75 45.47
C MET A 56 -12.28 14.12 44.10
N LYS A 57 -13.54 13.79 43.78
CA LYS A 57 -13.92 13.26 42.47
C LYS A 57 -13.71 14.29 41.36
N LEU A 58 -14.06 15.56 41.56
CA LEU A 58 -13.83 16.62 40.56
C LEU A 58 -12.34 16.81 40.26
N LYS A 59 -11.47 16.67 41.28
CA LYS A 59 -10.01 16.72 41.12
C LYS A 59 -9.48 15.50 40.37
N GLN A 60 -10.07 14.32 40.59
CA GLN A 60 -9.74 13.08 39.89
C GLN A 60 -9.98 13.17 38.38
N TYR A 61 -11.03 13.89 37.96
CA TYR A 61 -11.32 14.18 36.55
C TYR A 61 -10.67 15.49 36.04
N LYS A 62 -9.63 15.99 36.72
CA LYS A 62 -8.82 17.17 36.34
C LYS A 62 -9.62 18.48 36.17
N TYR A 63 -10.74 18.66 36.87
CA TYR A 63 -11.45 19.95 36.89
C TYR A 63 -10.78 20.91 37.90
N THR A 64 -10.13 21.98 37.42
CA THR A 64 -9.44 22.96 38.29
C THR A 64 -10.43 23.84 39.05
N VAL A 65 -10.36 23.79 40.37
CA VAL A 65 -11.25 24.49 41.31
C VAL A 65 -10.73 25.90 41.59
N ASN A 66 -11.44 26.95 41.16
CA ASN A 66 -11.07 28.34 41.48
C ASN A 66 -12.00 29.04 42.49
N THR A 67 -13.01 28.36 43.05
CA THR A 67 -13.89 28.94 44.08
C THR A 67 -14.14 27.95 45.20
N ALA A 68 -13.90 28.38 46.44
CA ALA A 68 -14.08 27.56 47.65
C ALA A 68 -15.57 27.30 47.91
N PHE A 69 -15.90 26.10 48.41
CA PHE A 69 -17.26 25.71 48.82
C PHE A 69 -17.70 26.57 50.02
N PRO A 70 -18.89 27.19 50.00
CA PRO A 70 -19.38 27.95 51.16
C PRO A 70 -19.75 26.98 52.29
N ALA A 71 -19.13 27.17 53.45
CA ALA A 71 -19.43 26.39 54.63
C ALA A 71 -20.68 26.95 55.32
N SER A 72 -21.71 26.10 55.42
CA SER A 72 -22.94 26.23 56.22
C SER A 72 -23.91 27.36 55.86
N ILE A 73 -25.21 27.01 55.71
CA ILE A 73 -26.36 27.65 56.40
C ILE A 73 -27.65 26.84 56.16
N THR A 74 -28.47 26.91 57.20
CA THR A 74 -29.68 26.22 57.64
C THR A 74 -30.94 26.50 56.80
N ALA A 75 -31.92 25.60 56.92
CA ALA A 75 -33.21 25.58 56.24
C ALA A 75 -34.14 26.78 56.51
N THR A 76 -34.93 27.19 55.51
CA THR A 76 -36.36 27.55 55.66
C THR A 76 -37.08 27.70 54.31
N LEU A 77 -38.30 27.16 54.24
CA LEU A 77 -39.31 27.34 53.21
C LEU A 77 -39.80 28.80 53.15
N THR A 78 -40.08 29.36 51.96
CA THR A 78 -41.26 30.23 51.70
C THR A 78 -41.48 30.58 50.22
N ASN A 79 -42.66 30.17 49.75
CA ASN A 79 -43.61 30.75 48.78
C ASN A 79 -43.36 32.07 48.03
N LYS A 80 -43.88 32.07 46.77
CA LYS A 80 -44.55 33.17 46.01
C LYS A 80 -43.62 34.31 45.52
N GLN A 81 -43.79 34.94 44.36
CA GLN A 81 -44.93 35.10 43.45
C GLN A 81 -44.46 35.74 42.12
N GLN A 82 -44.98 35.20 41.01
CA GLN A 82 -45.65 35.88 39.89
C GLN A 82 -45.18 37.21 39.25
N ARG A 83 -45.51 37.24 37.94
CA ARG A 83 -45.79 38.35 36.99
C ARG A 83 -44.56 38.79 36.17
N GLY A 84 -44.50 38.63 34.86
CA GLY A 84 -45.53 38.44 33.84
C GLY A 84 -45.66 39.70 33.00
N LYS A 85 -45.37 39.60 31.69
CA LYS A 85 -46.03 40.38 30.63
C LYS A 85 -45.67 39.83 29.24
N SER A 86 -46.71 39.82 28.41
CA SER A 86 -46.84 39.27 27.06
C SER A 86 -46.92 40.38 26.01
N ARG A 87 -46.71 40.02 24.73
CA ARG A 87 -47.41 40.54 23.51
C ARG A 87 -46.92 39.75 22.28
N SER A 88 -47.75 38.86 21.70
CA SER A 88 -48.68 39.04 20.55
C SER A 88 -47.96 39.22 19.21
N THR A 89 -48.26 38.49 18.13
CA THR A 89 -49.50 38.50 17.32
C THR A 89 -49.49 37.27 16.36
N ASN A 90 -50.54 36.44 16.24
CA ASN A 90 -51.77 36.50 15.40
C ASN A 90 -51.81 35.41 14.30
N LEU A 91 -52.51 34.31 14.62
CA LEU A 91 -53.58 33.56 13.92
C LEU A 91 -54.18 34.14 12.60
N PRO A 92 -54.80 33.33 11.69
CA PRO A 92 -56.08 32.61 11.95
C PRO A 92 -56.19 31.15 11.42
N LYS A 93 -56.80 30.19 12.18
CA LYS A 93 -58.24 29.79 12.37
C LYS A 93 -58.86 29.11 11.13
N GLY A 94 -59.59 27.99 11.19
CA GLY A 94 -60.19 27.13 12.24
C GLY A 94 -60.76 25.86 11.54
N LYS A 95 -61.46 24.87 12.12
CA LYS A 95 -62.19 24.63 13.39
C LYS A 95 -62.34 23.09 13.59
N GLN A 96 -62.01 22.57 14.78
CA GLN A 96 -62.84 21.84 15.77
C GLN A 96 -63.60 20.57 15.34
N HIS A 97 -63.31 19.42 15.99
CA HIS A 97 -64.18 18.89 17.07
C HIS A 97 -63.53 17.79 17.96
N ARG A 98 -63.65 18.01 19.29
CA ARG A 98 -63.70 17.13 20.49
C ARG A 98 -62.85 15.84 20.68
N ALA A 99 -61.89 15.95 21.61
CA ALA A 99 -61.68 15.22 22.88
C ALA A 99 -62.18 13.77 23.10
N GLN A 100 -61.24 12.88 23.45
CA GLN A 100 -61.36 11.97 24.60
C GLN A 100 -59.98 11.50 25.13
N GLU A 101 -59.74 11.89 26.39
CA GLU A 101 -58.95 11.34 27.51
C GLU A 101 -57.55 10.71 27.36
N ASN A 102 -56.67 11.26 28.21
CA ASN A 102 -55.28 10.92 28.50
C ASN A 102 -55.10 9.56 29.18
N THR A 103 -53.99 8.88 28.84
CA THR A 103 -53.07 8.31 29.83
C THR A 103 -51.63 8.63 29.43
N SER A 104 -50.97 9.48 30.22
CA SER A 104 -49.58 9.89 30.11
C SER A 104 -48.61 8.86 30.72
N PHE A 105 -47.46 8.60 30.11
CA PHE A 105 -46.32 7.89 30.74
C PHE A 105 -45.08 8.80 30.92
N PRO A 106 -44.22 8.59 31.94
CA PRO A 106 -43.14 9.51 32.34
C PRO A 106 -41.74 9.17 31.74
N ASP A 107 -40.83 10.16 31.76
CA ASP A 107 -39.48 10.16 31.17
C ASP A 107 -38.60 8.93 31.50
N HIS A 108 -38.24 8.17 30.46
CA HIS A 108 -37.51 6.89 30.51
C HIS A 108 -36.03 6.93 30.96
N ASP A 109 -35.44 8.11 31.21
CA ASP A 109 -34.00 8.24 31.53
C ASP A 109 -33.65 8.28 33.04
N THR A 110 -34.64 8.09 33.92
CA THR A 110 -34.43 8.15 35.38
C THR A 110 -34.33 6.78 36.09
N TRP A 111 -34.50 5.67 35.37
CA TRP A 111 -34.54 4.33 35.97
C TRP A 111 -33.17 3.63 36.02
N PRO A 112 -32.86 2.86 37.08
CA PRO A 112 -31.70 1.95 37.09
C PRO A 112 -31.74 0.98 35.90
N LEU A 113 -30.58 0.71 35.31
CA LEU A 113 -30.47 -0.01 34.04
C LEU A 113 -31.20 -1.38 34.03
N GLY A 114 -31.07 -2.17 35.10
CA GLY A 114 -31.79 -3.45 35.22
C GLY A 114 -33.32 -3.33 35.20
N LYS A 115 -33.88 -2.29 35.86
CA LYS A 115 -35.33 -2.02 35.83
C LYS A 115 -35.78 -1.51 34.45
N ARG A 116 -34.94 -0.70 33.80
CA ARG A 116 -35.16 -0.21 32.43
C ARG A 116 -35.18 -1.38 31.44
N LEU A 117 -34.23 -2.30 31.53
CA LEU A 117 -34.17 -3.51 30.70
C LEU A 117 -35.38 -4.41 30.93
N HIS A 118 -35.78 -4.64 32.18
CA HIS A 118 -36.97 -5.43 32.50
C HIS A 118 -38.24 -4.87 31.84
N HIS A 119 -38.45 -3.54 31.92
CA HIS A 119 -39.60 -2.89 31.30
C HIS A 119 -39.55 -2.89 29.76
N ILE A 120 -38.37 -2.67 29.17
CA ILE A 120 -38.17 -2.81 27.72
C ILE A 120 -38.56 -4.24 27.30
N MET A 121 -38.13 -5.25 28.03
CA MET A 121 -38.36 -6.65 27.67
C MET A 121 -39.80 -7.10 27.85
N GLU A 122 -40.51 -6.61 28.87
CA GLU A 122 -41.94 -6.84 29.03
C GLU A 122 -42.73 -6.35 27.80
N GLN A 123 -42.35 -5.19 27.26
CA GLN A 123 -42.97 -4.63 26.05
C GLN A 123 -42.57 -5.38 24.77
N LEU A 124 -41.32 -5.84 24.67
CA LEU A 124 -40.86 -6.62 23.51
C LEU A 124 -41.41 -8.05 23.48
N GLY A 125 -41.65 -8.64 24.66
CA GLY A 125 -42.17 -10.00 24.84
C GLY A 125 -43.65 -10.17 24.48
N MET A 126 -44.37 -9.11 24.13
CA MET A 126 -45.76 -9.21 23.67
C MET A 126 -45.85 -10.02 22.36
N ASP A 127 -46.60 -11.12 22.37
CA ASP A 127 -46.74 -12.02 21.22
C ASP A 127 -47.69 -11.43 20.15
N GLU A 128 -47.12 -10.93 19.06
CA GLU A 128 -47.86 -10.35 17.92
C GLU A 128 -48.76 -11.38 17.22
N TRP A 129 -48.36 -12.66 17.22
CA TRP A 129 -49.13 -13.72 16.55
C TRP A 129 -50.39 -14.08 17.34
N LYS A 130 -50.32 -14.11 18.68
CA LYS A 130 -51.50 -14.26 19.56
C LYS A 130 -52.44 -13.05 19.52
N ALA A 131 -51.92 -11.85 19.21
CA ALA A 131 -52.74 -10.66 19.00
C ALA A 131 -53.46 -10.69 17.64
N LEU A 132 -52.86 -11.29 16.61
CA LEU A 132 -53.46 -11.50 15.28
C LEU A 132 -54.64 -12.49 15.29
N SER A 133 -54.64 -13.47 16.20
CA SER A 133 -55.64 -14.55 16.25
C SER A 133 -56.93 -14.20 17.01
N LYS A 134 -57.06 -13.00 17.59
CA LYS A 134 -58.30 -12.54 18.24
C LYS A 134 -59.27 -11.90 17.22
N PRO A 135 -60.60 -12.07 17.35
CA PRO A 135 -61.55 -11.67 16.31
C PRO A 135 -61.56 -10.16 16.03
N THR A 136 -61.63 -9.83 14.75
CA THR A 136 -61.61 -8.49 14.14
C THR A 136 -62.77 -7.59 14.59
N GLY A 137 -62.49 -6.61 15.46
CA GLY A 137 -63.34 -5.44 15.69
C GLY A 137 -62.77 -4.16 15.04
N PRO A 138 -63.54 -3.06 14.94
CA PRO A 138 -63.15 -1.84 14.18
C PRO A 138 -61.89 -1.10 14.70
N GLY A 139 -61.34 -1.48 15.86
CA GLY A 139 -60.11 -0.91 16.45
C GLY A 139 -58.86 -1.81 16.37
N ALA A 140 -58.95 -2.98 15.73
CA ALA A 140 -57.83 -3.94 15.67
C ALA A 140 -56.62 -3.41 14.89
N SER A 141 -56.85 -2.60 13.84
CA SER A 141 -55.77 -1.99 13.04
C SER A 141 -54.98 -0.94 13.83
N GLU A 142 -55.66 -0.10 14.62
CA GLU A 142 -55.00 0.92 15.47
C GLU A 142 -54.21 0.27 16.62
N THR A 143 -54.73 -0.83 17.17
CA THR A 143 -54.04 -1.58 18.22
C THR A 143 -52.75 -2.22 17.70
N MET A 144 -52.76 -2.73 16.45
CA MET A 144 -51.60 -3.34 15.81
C MET A 144 -50.52 -2.32 15.45
N THR A 145 -50.90 -1.13 14.97
CA THR A 145 -49.96 -0.03 14.70
C THR A 145 -49.31 0.47 15.98
N ASN A 146 -50.08 0.59 17.08
CA ASN A 146 -49.55 1.00 18.38
C ASN A 146 -48.55 -0.01 18.98
N ILE A 147 -48.82 -1.32 18.84
CA ILE A 147 -47.87 -2.37 19.25
C ILE A 147 -46.58 -2.30 18.43
N LYS A 148 -46.71 -2.10 17.11
CA LYS A 148 -45.55 -1.98 16.21
C LYS A 148 -44.68 -0.78 16.59
N GLU A 149 -45.27 0.41 16.72
CA GLU A 149 -44.53 1.64 17.06
C GLU A 149 -43.86 1.54 18.43
N SER A 150 -44.57 1.00 19.42
CA SER A 150 -44.02 0.75 20.77
C SER A 150 -42.80 -0.19 20.72
N LYS A 151 -42.91 -1.35 20.04
CA LYS A 151 -41.79 -2.29 19.89
C LYS A 151 -40.59 -1.66 19.18
N MET A 152 -40.83 -0.87 18.14
CA MET A 152 -39.75 -0.18 17.41
C MET A 152 -39.00 0.82 18.30
N GLU A 153 -39.72 1.64 19.08
CA GLU A 153 -39.12 2.60 20.01
C GLU A 153 -38.30 1.89 21.10
N LYS A 154 -38.82 0.77 21.65
CA LYS A 154 -38.13 -0.01 22.66
C LYS A 154 -36.92 -0.76 22.10
N LEU A 155 -36.99 -1.28 20.87
CA LEU A 155 -35.84 -1.88 20.19
C LEU A 155 -34.75 -0.84 19.90
N ASP A 156 -35.10 0.37 19.45
CA ASP A 156 -34.12 1.44 19.24
C ASP A 156 -33.44 1.85 20.55
N THR A 157 -34.22 1.97 21.62
CA THR A 157 -33.69 2.22 22.97
C THR A 157 -32.78 1.09 23.43
N LEU A 158 -33.15 -0.17 23.21
CA LEU A 158 -32.33 -1.33 23.54
C LEU A 158 -31.02 -1.32 22.76
N VAL A 159 -31.04 -1.07 21.45
CA VAL A 159 -29.82 -0.97 20.63
C VAL A 159 -28.90 0.14 21.14
N ARG A 160 -29.44 1.28 21.56
CA ARG A 160 -28.64 2.37 22.18
C ARG A 160 -28.02 1.93 23.51
N ILE A 161 -28.73 1.16 24.33
CA ILE A 161 -28.20 0.62 25.58
C ILE A 161 -27.06 -0.38 25.29
N LEU A 162 -27.30 -1.36 24.41
CA LEU A 162 -26.33 -2.40 24.09
C LEU A 162 -25.03 -1.83 23.50
N LYS A 163 -25.11 -0.75 22.71
CA LYS A 163 -23.92 -0.07 22.17
C LYS A 163 -23.05 0.63 23.21
N ASN A 164 -23.67 1.11 24.30
CA ASN A 164 -23.00 1.98 25.27
C ASN A 164 -22.69 1.26 26.59
N THR A 165 -23.08 -0.02 26.72
CA THR A 165 -22.95 -0.78 27.97
C THR A 165 -22.20 -2.07 27.71
N ALA A 166 -21.00 -2.19 28.27
CA ALA A 166 -20.31 -3.48 28.38
C ALA A 166 -20.97 -4.34 29.47
N ASP A 167 -20.97 -5.66 29.31
CA ASP A 167 -21.42 -6.64 30.32
C ASP A 167 -22.88 -6.51 30.78
N VAL A 168 -23.79 -6.49 29.81
CA VAL A 168 -25.25 -6.43 30.01
C VAL A 168 -25.77 -7.56 30.90
N ASP A 169 -25.08 -8.71 30.95
CA ASP A 169 -25.47 -9.88 31.73
C ASP A 169 -25.52 -9.59 33.25
N MET A 170 -24.70 -8.66 33.74
CA MET A 170 -24.73 -8.21 35.14
C MET A 170 -26.05 -7.54 35.53
N TYR A 171 -26.75 -6.95 34.57
CA TYR A 171 -27.99 -6.21 34.79
C TYR A 171 -29.23 -7.02 34.41
N TYR A 172 -29.11 -7.91 33.43
CA TYR A 172 -30.19 -8.76 32.98
C TYR A 172 -29.68 -10.01 32.23
N PRO A 173 -30.18 -11.23 32.51
CA PRO A 173 -29.69 -12.46 31.87
C PRO A 173 -29.81 -12.45 30.34
N LYS A 174 -28.68 -12.65 29.63
CA LYS A 174 -28.64 -12.69 28.16
C LYS A 174 -29.59 -13.71 27.55
N LYS A 175 -29.77 -14.89 28.16
CA LYS A 175 -30.71 -15.94 27.69
C LYS A 175 -32.14 -15.41 27.51
N LYS A 176 -32.62 -14.62 28.47
CA LYS A 176 -33.96 -14.03 28.40
C LYS A 176 -34.01 -12.91 27.34
N LEU A 177 -32.94 -12.13 27.18
CA LEU A 177 -32.84 -11.12 26.12
C LEU A 177 -32.92 -11.74 24.74
N ILE A 178 -32.16 -12.82 24.51
CA ILE A 178 -32.18 -13.59 23.26
C ILE A 178 -33.57 -14.17 23.01
N ALA A 179 -34.26 -14.70 24.02
CA ALA A 179 -35.63 -15.19 23.90
C ALA A 179 -36.61 -14.11 23.39
N CYS A 180 -36.58 -12.92 23.99
CA CYS A 180 -37.44 -11.81 23.56
C CYS A 180 -37.08 -11.30 22.15
N LEU A 181 -35.78 -11.25 21.83
CA LEU A 181 -35.31 -10.85 20.51
C LEU A 181 -35.64 -11.90 19.44
N ARG A 182 -35.67 -13.19 19.79
CA ARG A 182 -36.15 -14.29 18.93
C ARG A 182 -37.60 -14.06 18.50
N GLN A 183 -38.47 -13.63 19.42
CA GLN A 183 -39.85 -13.26 19.08
C GLN A 183 -39.90 -12.06 18.11
N CYS A 184 -38.99 -11.09 18.27
CA CYS A 184 -38.92 -9.91 17.41
C CYS A 184 -38.44 -10.25 15.99
N ILE A 185 -37.47 -11.15 15.82
CA ILE A 185 -37.03 -11.62 14.49
C ILE A 185 -38.05 -12.56 13.83
N ALA A 186 -38.97 -13.12 14.59
CA ALA A 186 -40.10 -13.91 14.07
C ALA A 186 -41.36 -13.06 13.78
N SER A 187 -41.29 -11.73 13.98
CA SER A 187 -42.41 -10.80 13.77
C SER A 187 -42.87 -10.76 12.30
N PRO A 188 -44.16 -10.57 12.01
CA PRO A 188 -44.63 -10.31 10.65
C PRO A 188 -44.08 -8.98 10.08
N ASN A 189 -43.75 -8.02 10.95
CA ASN A 189 -43.26 -6.70 10.57
C ASN A 189 -41.76 -6.71 10.24
N ARG A 190 -41.41 -6.32 9.01
CA ARG A 190 -40.02 -6.25 8.55
C ARG A 190 -39.16 -5.33 9.41
N GLU A 191 -39.66 -4.14 9.77
CA GLU A 191 -38.89 -3.15 10.53
C GLU A 191 -38.49 -3.68 11.93
N ILE A 192 -39.38 -4.45 12.56
CA ILE A 192 -39.12 -5.10 13.86
C ILE A 192 -38.06 -6.18 13.71
N ARG A 193 -38.13 -7.02 12.66
CA ARG A 193 -37.11 -8.05 12.41
C ARG A 193 -35.72 -7.44 12.20
N VAL A 194 -35.63 -6.38 11.40
CA VAL A 194 -34.37 -5.65 11.13
C VAL A 194 -33.76 -5.11 12.44
N LEU A 195 -34.57 -4.46 13.27
CA LEU A 195 -34.10 -3.94 14.56
C LEU A 195 -33.78 -5.04 15.58
N GLY A 196 -34.52 -6.14 15.56
CA GLY A 196 -34.27 -7.33 16.38
C GLY A 196 -32.92 -7.99 16.04
N LEU A 197 -32.64 -8.20 14.75
CA LEU A 197 -31.35 -8.70 14.26
C LEU A 197 -30.20 -7.74 14.63
N ARG A 198 -30.44 -6.43 14.51
CA ARG A 198 -29.46 -5.42 14.91
C ARG A 198 -29.18 -5.44 16.42
N ALA A 199 -30.20 -5.65 17.24
CA ALA A 199 -30.06 -5.78 18.68
C ALA A 199 -29.30 -7.06 19.07
N LEU A 200 -29.64 -8.21 18.46
CA LEU A 200 -28.90 -9.47 18.63
C LEU A 200 -27.42 -9.29 18.31
N ARG A 201 -27.11 -8.59 17.22
CA ARG A 201 -25.73 -8.33 16.81
C ARG A 201 -24.94 -7.54 17.86
N HIS A 202 -25.56 -6.56 18.51
CA HIS A 202 -24.93 -5.78 19.59
C HIS A 202 -24.93 -6.51 20.94
N LEU A 203 -25.56 -7.68 21.04
CA LEU A 203 -25.57 -8.50 22.24
C LEU A 203 -24.43 -9.53 22.29
N VAL A 204 -23.90 -9.92 21.11
CA VAL A 204 -22.79 -10.88 21.00
C VAL A 204 -21.49 -10.22 21.43
N ASN A 205 -20.90 -10.75 22.50
CA ASN A 205 -19.58 -10.33 23.01
C ASN A 205 -18.58 -11.49 23.10
N ASP A 206 -19.05 -12.74 23.17
CA ASP A 206 -18.20 -13.92 23.31
C ASP A 206 -18.74 -15.15 22.55
N GLN A 207 -17.96 -16.23 22.57
CA GLN A 207 -18.31 -17.50 21.93
C GLN A 207 -19.55 -18.17 22.56
N THR A 208 -19.78 -17.95 23.86
CA THR A 208 -20.89 -18.57 24.60
C THR A 208 -22.25 -17.97 24.22
N ASP A 209 -22.27 -16.69 23.85
CA ASP A 209 -23.45 -16.03 23.31
C ASP A 209 -23.89 -16.70 22.00
N VAL A 210 -22.93 -17.05 21.13
CA VAL A 210 -23.21 -17.73 19.87
C VAL A 210 -23.74 -19.14 20.13
N GLU A 211 -23.13 -19.88 21.07
CA GLU A 211 -23.63 -21.20 21.48
C GLU A 211 -25.09 -21.12 21.95
N LEU A 212 -25.39 -20.16 22.84
CA LEU A 212 -26.73 -19.96 23.38
C LEU A 212 -27.74 -19.60 22.29
N MET A 213 -27.35 -18.77 21.32
CA MET A 213 -28.19 -18.46 20.16
C MET A 213 -28.46 -19.70 19.30
N MET A 214 -27.47 -20.56 19.08
CA MET A 214 -27.64 -21.80 18.30
C MET A 214 -28.48 -22.84 19.05
N GLN A 215 -28.32 -22.97 20.37
CA GLN A 215 -29.18 -23.81 21.21
C GLN A 215 -30.67 -23.42 21.09
N MET A 216 -30.94 -22.11 20.98
CA MET A 216 -32.28 -21.55 20.76
C MET A 216 -32.72 -21.56 19.28
N GLN A 217 -32.07 -22.34 18.41
CA GLN A 217 -32.41 -22.53 17.00
C GLN A 217 -32.53 -21.20 16.22
N LEU A 218 -31.67 -20.22 16.52
CA LEU A 218 -31.64 -18.95 15.77
C LEU A 218 -31.18 -19.16 14.32
N ASP A 219 -30.48 -20.24 14.03
CA ASP A 219 -30.06 -20.63 12.68
C ASP A 219 -31.24 -20.78 11.72
N ILE A 220 -32.39 -21.33 12.16
CA ILE A 220 -33.62 -21.40 11.36
C ILE A 220 -34.09 -20.00 10.92
N PHE A 221 -34.05 -19.03 11.83
CA PHE A 221 -34.49 -17.66 11.55
C PHE A 221 -33.49 -16.91 10.66
N ILE A 222 -32.19 -17.15 10.86
CA ILE A 222 -31.12 -16.63 10.00
C ILE A 222 -31.30 -17.16 8.57
N VAL A 223 -31.49 -18.47 8.40
CA VAL A 223 -31.72 -19.09 7.09
C VAL A 223 -32.99 -18.56 6.44
N ARG A 224 -34.08 -18.42 7.21
CA ARG A 224 -35.34 -17.85 6.73
C ARG A 224 -35.19 -16.40 6.27
N ALA A 225 -34.51 -15.56 7.05
CA ALA A 225 -34.25 -14.18 6.69
C ALA A 225 -33.41 -14.06 5.41
N MET A 226 -32.40 -14.93 5.26
CA MET A 226 -31.51 -14.97 4.09
C MET A 226 -32.20 -15.44 2.80
N ALA A 227 -33.21 -16.31 2.91
CA ALA A 227 -33.97 -16.84 1.77
C ALA A 227 -35.09 -15.90 1.24
N ARG A 228 -35.39 -14.79 1.92
CA ARG A 228 -36.40 -13.82 1.47
C ARG A 228 -35.99 -13.06 0.21
N ASP A 229 -36.99 -12.47 -0.46
CA ASP A 229 -36.78 -11.68 -1.68
C ASP A 229 -35.79 -10.52 -1.51
N SER A 230 -34.93 -10.33 -2.52
CA SER A 230 -33.95 -9.24 -2.56
C SER A 230 -34.60 -7.87 -2.56
N ASP A 231 -35.69 -7.68 -3.30
CA ASP A 231 -36.17 -6.33 -3.61
C ASP A 231 -36.88 -5.65 -2.43
N THR A 232 -37.51 -6.45 -1.57
CA THR A 232 -38.34 -5.97 -0.45
C THR A 232 -37.68 -6.17 0.92
N PHE A 233 -36.83 -7.20 1.07
CA PHE A 233 -36.23 -7.59 2.33
C PHE A 233 -34.69 -7.41 2.37
N GLU A 234 -34.10 -6.61 1.47
CA GLU A 234 -32.66 -6.31 1.49
C GLU A 234 -32.12 -5.88 2.87
N PRO A 235 -32.77 -4.96 3.62
CA PRO A 235 -32.25 -4.52 4.92
C PRO A 235 -32.23 -5.64 5.98
N GLU A 236 -33.17 -6.60 5.90
CA GLU A 236 -33.25 -7.76 6.79
C GLU A 236 -32.10 -8.72 6.50
N ARG A 237 -31.84 -9.01 5.22
CA ARG A 237 -30.72 -9.84 4.77
C ARG A 237 -29.38 -9.23 5.12
N GLU A 238 -29.24 -7.91 4.97
CA GLU A 238 -28.03 -7.17 5.34
C GLU A 238 -27.73 -7.27 6.84
N GLN A 239 -28.72 -7.04 7.72
CA GLN A 239 -28.51 -7.19 9.16
C GLN A 239 -28.25 -8.64 9.56
N THR A 240 -28.86 -9.60 8.88
CA THR A 240 -28.61 -11.03 9.10
C THR A 240 -27.17 -11.41 8.77
N LEU A 241 -26.65 -10.97 7.62
CA LEU A 241 -25.26 -11.21 7.25
C LEU A 241 -24.29 -10.52 8.21
N LYS A 242 -24.61 -9.30 8.67
CA LYS A 242 -23.84 -8.60 9.70
C LYS A 242 -23.81 -9.36 11.03
N LEU A 243 -24.92 -9.98 11.42
CA LEU A 243 -24.98 -10.85 12.60
C LEU A 243 -24.06 -12.07 12.43
N VAL A 244 -24.14 -12.76 11.28
CA VAL A 244 -23.26 -13.91 10.97
C VAL A 244 -21.79 -13.51 11.04
N ARG A 245 -21.39 -12.38 10.43
CA ARG A 245 -20.01 -11.88 10.51
C ARG A 245 -19.58 -11.52 11.93
N THR A 246 -20.52 -11.08 12.78
CA THR A 246 -20.24 -10.83 14.21
C THR A 246 -19.98 -12.14 14.96
N PHE A 247 -20.68 -13.23 14.60
CA PHE A 247 -20.35 -14.55 15.14
C PHE A 247 -18.92 -14.98 14.78
N LEU A 248 -18.46 -14.67 13.55
CA LEU A 248 -17.09 -14.96 13.12
C LEU A 248 -16.08 -14.14 13.93
N GLN A 249 -16.35 -12.85 14.16
CA GLN A 249 -15.47 -11.92 14.87
C GLN A 249 -15.16 -12.36 16.30
N TYR A 250 -16.13 -12.98 17.00
CA TYR A 250 -15.97 -13.46 18.38
C TYR A 250 -15.69 -14.97 18.45
N ASN A 251 -15.04 -15.53 17.42
CA ASN A 251 -14.64 -16.95 17.34
C ASN A 251 -15.79 -17.97 17.51
N GLY A 252 -17.04 -17.56 17.27
CA GLY A 252 -18.23 -18.40 17.40
C GLY A 252 -18.45 -19.40 16.26
N VAL A 253 -17.50 -19.52 15.32
CA VAL A 253 -17.62 -20.36 14.11
C VAL A 253 -17.90 -21.82 14.44
N ILE A 254 -17.31 -22.33 15.52
CA ILE A 254 -17.44 -23.73 15.98
C ILE A 254 -18.91 -24.12 16.24
N TYR A 255 -19.75 -23.14 16.60
CA TYR A 255 -21.17 -23.37 16.89
C TYR A 255 -22.10 -23.12 15.69
N ILE A 256 -21.61 -22.48 14.62
CA ILE A 256 -22.44 -22.14 13.46
C ILE A 256 -22.86 -23.42 12.72
N SER A 257 -24.16 -23.58 12.50
CA SER A 257 -24.68 -24.74 11.77
C SER A 257 -24.37 -24.68 10.27
N GLN A 258 -24.18 -25.85 9.65
CA GLN A 258 -23.97 -25.99 8.21
C GLN A 258 -25.09 -25.29 7.39
N ASN A 259 -26.30 -25.22 7.93
CA ASN A 259 -27.45 -24.59 7.29
C ASN A 259 -27.27 -23.09 7.05
N VAL A 260 -26.70 -22.38 8.04
CA VAL A 260 -26.37 -20.95 7.93
C VAL A 260 -25.36 -20.72 6.82
N VAL A 261 -24.27 -21.50 6.81
CA VAL A 261 -23.23 -21.38 5.78
C VAL A 261 -23.79 -21.68 4.40
N ARG A 262 -24.61 -22.73 4.25
CA ARG A 262 -25.30 -23.02 2.98
C ARG A 262 -26.19 -21.87 2.52
N ALA A 263 -26.84 -21.14 3.43
CA ALA A 263 -27.68 -19.99 3.06
C ALA A 263 -26.83 -18.85 2.49
N VAL A 264 -25.66 -18.59 3.07
CA VAL A 264 -24.68 -17.63 2.53
C VAL A 264 -24.16 -18.08 1.16
N VAL A 265 -23.81 -19.37 1.03
CA VAL A 265 -23.37 -19.98 -0.25
C VAL A 265 -24.44 -19.82 -1.34
N ALA A 266 -25.71 -20.09 -1.04
CA ALA A 266 -26.81 -19.98 -2.01
C ALA A 266 -27.03 -18.54 -2.52
N ILE A 267 -26.67 -17.52 -1.73
CA ILE A 267 -26.70 -16.11 -2.15
C ILE A 267 -25.48 -15.77 -3.00
N ALA A 268 -24.29 -16.26 -2.61
CA ALA A 268 -23.05 -16.03 -3.34
C ALA A 268 -23.05 -16.64 -4.76
N GLU A 269 -23.83 -17.71 -4.98
CA GLU A 269 -24.04 -18.31 -6.30
C GLU A 269 -24.86 -17.45 -7.26
N GLN A 270 -25.66 -16.50 -6.75
CA GLN A 270 -26.47 -15.62 -7.59
C GLN A 270 -25.62 -14.45 -8.09
N THR A 271 -25.27 -14.46 -9.38
CA THR A 271 -24.44 -13.42 -10.02
C THR A 271 -25.01 -12.02 -9.89
N ASP A 272 -26.35 -11.90 -9.92
CA ASP A 272 -27.06 -10.61 -9.98
C ASP A 272 -27.39 -10.03 -8.59
N CYS A 273 -27.04 -10.74 -7.51
CA CYS A 273 -27.39 -10.32 -6.16
C CYS A 273 -26.43 -9.21 -5.64
N ARG A 274 -26.99 -8.12 -5.10
CA ARG A 274 -26.21 -7.03 -4.48
C ARG A 274 -25.32 -7.48 -3.32
N LEU A 275 -25.78 -8.48 -2.55
CA LEU A 275 -25.05 -9.03 -1.41
C LEU A 275 -24.03 -10.11 -1.81
N ARG A 276 -23.85 -10.42 -3.11
CA ARG A 276 -22.96 -11.48 -3.57
C ARG A 276 -21.53 -11.31 -3.08
N ASN A 277 -20.94 -10.14 -3.31
CA ASN A 277 -19.52 -9.89 -2.98
C ASN A 277 -19.25 -10.01 -1.48
N ILE A 278 -20.11 -9.43 -0.64
CA ILE A 278 -19.99 -9.53 0.82
C ILE A 278 -20.22 -10.97 1.33
N CYS A 279 -21.08 -11.75 0.67
CA CYS A 279 -21.23 -13.17 0.96
C CYS A 279 -19.97 -13.96 0.56
N LEU A 280 -19.35 -13.65 -0.59
CA LEU A 280 -18.08 -14.25 -1.01
C LEU A 280 -16.94 -13.95 -0.02
N GLU A 281 -16.85 -12.72 0.48
CA GLU A 281 -15.91 -12.36 1.57
C GLU A 281 -16.19 -13.15 2.84
N THR A 282 -17.47 -13.27 3.22
CA THR A 282 -17.87 -14.04 4.42
C THR A 282 -17.53 -15.52 4.27
N ILE A 283 -17.69 -16.09 3.06
CA ILE A 283 -17.29 -17.48 2.78
C ILE A 283 -15.76 -17.61 2.81
N ALA A 284 -15.00 -16.59 2.36
CA ALA A 284 -13.55 -16.57 2.44
C ALA A 284 -13.05 -16.50 3.90
N GLU A 285 -13.69 -15.68 4.75
CA GLU A 285 -13.43 -15.64 6.20
C GLU A 285 -13.73 -16.99 6.86
N LEU A 286 -14.88 -17.59 6.55
CA LEU A 286 -15.24 -18.94 7.00
C LEU A 286 -14.21 -19.99 6.54
N ALA A 287 -13.68 -19.87 5.32
CA ALA A 287 -12.69 -20.80 4.80
C ALA A 287 -11.36 -20.77 5.58
N ILE A 288 -11.01 -19.60 6.14
CA ILE A 288 -9.83 -19.38 6.97
C ILE A 288 -10.05 -19.91 8.40
N LEU A 289 -11.23 -19.64 8.97
CA LEU A 289 -11.57 -20.00 10.36
C LEU A 289 -11.95 -21.49 10.51
N ASP A 290 -12.77 -22.03 9.60
CA ASP A 290 -13.14 -23.46 9.55
C ASP A 290 -13.29 -23.92 8.08
N THR A 291 -12.18 -24.43 7.55
CA THR A 291 -12.13 -24.96 6.18
C THR A 291 -13.07 -26.17 6.00
N GLY A 292 -13.21 -27.03 7.01
CA GLY A 292 -14.04 -28.23 6.95
C GLY A 292 -15.54 -27.92 6.85
N LEU A 293 -16.05 -27.00 7.66
CA LEU A 293 -17.43 -26.51 7.57
C LEU A 293 -17.71 -25.85 6.22
N THR A 294 -16.76 -25.06 5.72
CA THR A 294 -16.89 -24.37 4.43
C THR A 294 -16.98 -25.35 3.26
N VAL A 295 -16.16 -26.40 3.27
CA VAL A 295 -16.13 -27.42 2.20
C VAL A 295 -17.40 -28.28 2.24
N ARG A 296 -17.84 -28.75 3.42
CA ARG A 296 -19.13 -29.46 3.59
C ARG A 296 -20.32 -28.67 3.07
N SER A 297 -20.29 -27.36 3.27
CA SER A 297 -21.34 -26.45 2.84
C SER A 297 -21.32 -26.15 1.33
N GLY A 298 -20.27 -26.55 0.62
CA GLY A 298 -20.05 -26.26 -0.80
C GLY A 298 -19.45 -24.88 -1.07
N GLY A 299 -18.94 -24.19 -0.04
CA GLY A 299 -18.39 -22.84 -0.16
C GLY A 299 -17.14 -22.75 -1.02
N LEU A 300 -16.24 -23.75 -0.93
CA LEU A 300 -15.03 -23.78 -1.75
C LEU A 300 -15.34 -23.81 -3.26
N ARG A 301 -16.37 -24.58 -3.68
CA ARG A 301 -16.82 -24.60 -5.08
C ARG A 301 -17.21 -23.20 -5.57
N VAL A 302 -17.92 -22.44 -4.73
CA VAL A 302 -18.38 -21.10 -5.05
C VAL A 302 -17.22 -20.09 -5.06
N ILE A 303 -16.25 -20.23 -4.17
CA ILE A 303 -14.99 -19.47 -4.24
C ILE A 303 -14.28 -19.73 -5.57
N MET A 304 -14.10 -21.00 -5.96
CA MET A 304 -13.43 -21.38 -7.21
C MET A 304 -14.15 -20.85 -8.45
N GLN A 305 -15.48 -20.91 -8.46
CA GLN A 305 -16.28 -20.33 -9.55
C GLN A 305 -16.15 -18.80 -9.57
N ALA A 306 -16.18 -18.13 -8.42
CA ALA A 306 -16.04 -16.69 -8.31
C ALA A 306 -14.63 -16.18 -8.64
N LEU A 307 -13.59 -17.02 -8.52
CA LEU A 307 -12.25 -16.68 -9.00
C LEU A 307 -12.21 -16.50 -10.52
N LEU A 308 -13.00 -17.29 -11.26
CA LEU A 308 -13.06 -17.25 -12.73
C LEU A 308 -14.13 -16.28 -13.25
N ASP A 309 -15.32 -16.28 -12.65
CA ASP A 309 -16.51 -15.55 -13.12
C ASP A 309 -16.79 -14.28 -12.28
N GLY A 310 -15.86 -13.89 -11.40
CA GLY A 310 -16.01 -12.75 -10.48
C GLY A 310 -15.52 -11.41 -11.03
N GLN A 311 -15.77 -10.36 -10.25
CA GLN A 311 -15.17 -9.04 -10.49
C GLN A 311 -13.69 -9.06 -10.12
N LEU A 312 -12.84 -8.39 -10.92
CA LEU A 312 -11.37 -8.39 -10.78
C LEU A 312 -10.83 -7.99 -9.39
N ASN A 313 -11.59 -7.21 -8.61
CA ASN A 313 -11.21 -6.81 -7.25
C ASN A 313 -11.43 -7.96 -6.25
N MET A 314 -12.47 -8.77 -6.46
CA MET A 314 -12.78 -9.92 -5.60
C MET A 314 -11.83 -11.09 -5.85
N THR A 315 -11.37 -11.25 -7.10
CA THR A 315 -10.42 -12.32 -7.47
C THR A 315 -9.18 -12.33 -6.60
N GLU A 316 -8.67 -11.16 -6.21
CA GLU A 316 -7.47 -11.04 -5.37
C GLU A 316 -7.73 -11.53 -3.93
N VAL A 317 -8.81 -11.06 -3.30
CA VAL A 317 -9.20 -11.46 -1.93
C VAL A 317 -9.44 -12.96 -1.85
N LEU A 318 -10.17 -13.52 -2.82
CA LEU A 318 -10.46 -14.96 -2.87
C LEU A 318 -9.21 -15.80 -3.12
N SER A 319 -8.23 -15.27 -3.86
CA SER A 319 -6.94 -15.96 -4.09
C SER A 319 -6.15 -16.11 -2.79
N TYR A 320 -6.19 -15.11 -1.89
CA TYR A 320 -5.51 -15.22 -0.59
C TYR A 320 -6.13 -16.31 0.30
N ALA A 321 -7.46 -16.46 0.31
CA ALA A 321 -8.11 -17.54 1.05
C ALA A 321 -7.69 -18.92 0.51
N LEU A 322 -7.58 -19.07 -0.82
CA LEU A 322 -7.08 -20.30 -1.44
C LEU A 322 -5.61 -20.57 -1.06
N LEU A 323 -4.75 -19.55 -1.13
CA LEU A 323 -3.33 -19.66 -0.77
C LEU A 323 -3.13 -20.05 0.71
N TYR A 324 -4.01 -19.58 1.60
CA TYR A 324 -4.00 -19.92 3.03
C TYR A 324 -4.39 -21.39 3.29
N ILE A 325 -5.39 -21.90 2.56
CA ILE A 325 -5.79 -23.33 2.62
C ILE A 325 -4.65 -24.21 2.10
N LEU A 326 -3.98 -23.79 1.02
CA LEU A 326 -2.87 -24.54 0.42
C LEU A 326 -1.63 -24.65 1.32
N ASP A 327 -1.41 -23.69 2.22
CA ASP A 327 -0.14 -23.57 2.94
C ASP A 327 0.11 -24.71 3.94
N SER A 328 -0.87 -25.02 4.79
CA SER A 328 -0.75 -26.03 5.87
C SER A 328 -1.35 -27.38 5.47
N PRO A 329 -0.72 -28.51 5.85
CA PRO A 329 -1.19 -29.85 5.46
C PRO A 329 -2.63 -30.14 5.93
N ASP A 330 -2.99 -29.79 7.16
CA ASP A 330 -4.31 -30.06 7.74
C ASP A 330 -5.45 -29.46 6.91
N ARG A 331 -5.25 -28.22 6.46
CA ARG A 331 -6.22 -27.49 5.62
C ARG A 331 -6.16 -27.97 4.16
N ARG A 332 -4.98 -28.35 3.68
CA ARG A 332 -4.78 -28.84 2.31
C ARG A 332 -5.51 -30.14 2.04
N THR A 333 -5.73 -30.99 3.06
CA THR A 333 -6.48 -32.25 2.94
C THR A 333 -7.89 -32.09 2.35
N TYR A 334 -8.49 -30.90 2.46
CA TYR A 334 -9.80 -30.59 1.90
C TYR A 334 -9.79 -30.25 0.40
N LEU A 335 -8.62 -30.05 -0.21
CA LEU A 335 -8.43 -29.85 -1.65
C LEU A 335 -8.15 -31.18 -2.33
N ARG A 336 -8.67 -31.38 -3.53
CA ARG A 336 -8.41 -32.59 -4.31
C ARG A 336 -7.10 -32.43 -5.09
N PRO A 337 -6.08 -33.29 -4.87
CA PRO A 337 -4.80 -33.15 -5.56
C PRO A 337 -4.96 -32.97 -7.08
N GLY A 338 -4.57 -31.78 -7.56
CA GLY A 338 -4.59 -31.43 -8.99
C GLY A 338 -5.95 -30.97 -9.57
N MET A 339 -7.09 -31.10 -8.91
CA MET A 339 -8.39 -30.76 -9.52
C MET A 339 -8.70 -29.25 -9.47
N GLU A 340 -8.52 -28.61 -8.32
CA GLU A 340 -8.81 -27.19 -8.16
C GLU A 340 -7.86 -26.34 -9.02
N LEU A 341 -6.59 -26.76 -9.16
CA LEU A 341 -5.64 -26.10 -10.03
C LEU A 341 -6.06 -26.17 -11.50
N GLU A 342 -6.46 -27.36 -11.97
CA GLU A 342 -6.93 -27.53 -13.35
C GLU A 342 -8.18 -26.69 -13.63
N THR A 343 -9.03 -26.45 -12.63
CA THR A 343 -10.17 -25.53 -12.77
C THR A 343 -9.70 -24.09 -13.03
N ILE A 344 -8.67 -23.63 -12.33
CA ILE A 344 -8.08 -22.29 -12.55
C ILE A 344 -7.42 -22.21 -13.92
N ILE A 345 -6.74 -23.28 -14.36
CA ILE A 345 -5.99 -23.32 -15.62
C ILE A 345 -6.87 -23.60 -16.84
N ALA A 346 -8.06 -24.19 -16.66
CA ALA A 346 -8.96 -24.57 -17.75
C ALA A 346 -9.17 -23.49 -18.83
N PRO A 347 -9.37 -22.19 -18.51
CA PRO A 347 -9.51 -21.13 -19.51
C PRO A 347 -8.32 -20.97 -20.47
N PHE A 348 -7.11 -21.42 -20.09
CA PHE A 348 -5.94 -21.41 -20.98
C PHE A 348 -5.93 -22.56 -21.99
N THR A 349 -6.63 -23.66 -21.68
CA THR A 349 -6.63 -24.91 -22.46
C THR A 349 -7.94 -25.19 -23.20
N GLU A 350 -9.04 -24.55 -22.80
CA GLU A 350 -10.38 -24.75 -23.40
C GLU A 350 -10.43 -24.31 -24.87
N SER A 351 -10.94 -25.19 -25.75
CA SER A 351 -11.15 -24.88 -27.17
C SER A 351 -12.46 -24.15 -27.45
N SER A 352 -13.47 -24.32 -26.59
CA SER A 352 -14.82 -23.76 -26.77
C SER A 352 -14.94 -22.37 -26.15
N LYS A 353 -15.05 -21.34 -27.01
CA LYS A 353 -15.15 -19.95 -26.57
C LYS A 353 -16.60 -19.56 -26.30
N GLY A 354 -17.00 -19.55 -25.04
CA GLY A 354 -18.27 -18.94 -24.60
C GLY A 354 -18.22 -17.41 -24.66
N ALA A 355 -19.38 -16.75 -24.50
CA ALA A 355 -19.49 -15.29 -24.53
C ALA A 355 -18.61 -14.56 -23.50
N ASN A 356 -18.31 -15.21 -22.37
CA ASN A 356 -17.50 -14.65 -21.27
C ASN A 356 -16.06 -15.22 -21.23
N TYR A 357 -15.61 -15.89 -22.29
CA TYR A 357 -14.29 -16.54 -22.31
C TYR A 357 -13.13 -15.56 -22.05
N GLU A 358 -13.17 -14.36 -22.64
CA GLU A 358 -12.10 -13.37 -22.49
C GLU A 358 -12.00 -12.85 -21.04
N GLU A 359 -13.13 -12.59 -20.39
CA GLU A 359 -13.17 -12.18 -18.99
C GLU A 359 -12.68 -13.30 -18.06
N ARG A 360 -13.10 -14.55 -18.30
CA ARG A 360 -12.63 -15.72 -17.55
C ARG A 360 -11.12 -15.93 -17.71
N LEU A 361 -10.59 -15.79 -18.92
CA LEU A 361 -9.15 -15.89 -19.18
C LEU A 361 -8.38 -14.77 -18.48
N LYS A 362 -8.90 -13.53 -18.49
CA LYS A 362 -8.28 -12.40 -17.80
C LYS A 362 -8.26 -12.60 -16.28
N ASN A 363 -9.36 -13.08 -15.71
CA ASN A 363 -9.45 -13.40 -14.29
C ASN A 363 -8.48 -14.54 -13.93
N SER A 364 -8.47 -15.62 -14.70
CA SER A 364 -7.53 -16.73 -14.53
C SER A 364 -6.07 -16.30 -14.63
N ALA A 365 -5.71 -15.45 -15.60
CA ALA A 365 -4.38 -14.85 -15.72
C ALA A 365 -4.00 -14.05 -14.47
N LYS A 366 -4.93 -13.26 -13.92
CA LYS A 366 -4.69 -12.54 -12.67
C LYS A 366 -4.48 -13.48 -11.48
N VAL A 367 -5.27 -14.56 -11.37
CA VAL A 367 -5.09 -15.58 -10.32
C VAL A 367 -3.72 -16.25 -10.45
N VAL A 368 -3.33 -16.70 -11.64
CA VAL A 368 -2.02 -17.32 -11.88
C VAL A 368 -0.88 -16.37 -11.51
N THR A 369 -0.96 -15.10 -11.90
CA THR A 369 0.02 -14.09 -11.49
C THR A 369 0.09 -13.93 -9.97
N LEU A 370 -1.04 -13.96 -9.25
CA LEU A 370 -1.07 -13.89 -7.78
C LEU A 370 -0.53 -15.16 -7.12
N LEU A 371 -0.83 -16.35 -7.66
CA LEU A 371 -0.28 -17.62 -7.18
C LEU A 371 1.25 -17.62 -7.29
N LEU A 372 1.80 -17.17 -8.42
CA LEU A 372 3.26 -17.09 -8.64
C LEU A 372 3.96 -16.06 -7.75
N LYS A 373 3.21 -15.16 -7.11
CA LYS A 373 3.74 -14.18 -6.15
C LYS A 373 3.76 -14.68 -4.70
N SER A 374 3.32 -15.92 -4.45
CA SER A 374 3.33 -16.56 -3.13
C SER A 374 3.98 -17.93 -3.21
N TRP A 375 4.67 -18.35 -2.14
CA TRP A 375 5.32 -19.66 -2.08
C TRP A 375 4.35 -20.83 -2.20
N SER A 376 3.20 -20.76 -1.53
CA SER A 376 2.19 -21.83 -1.63
C SER A 376 1.64 -21.95 -3.06
N GLY A 377 1.48 -20.83 -3.77
CA GLY A 377 1.05 -20.82 -5.16
C GLY A 377 2.14 -21.26 -6.14
N VAL A 378 3.40 -20.82 -5.98
CA VAL A 378 4.53 -21.28 -6.81
C VAL A 378 4.69 -22.79 -6.73
N LEU A 379 4.74 -23.34 -5.52
CA LEU A 379 4.88 -24.78 -5.31
C LEU A 379 3.66 -25.53 -5.86
N TYR A 380 2.45 -24.98 -5.69
CA TYR A 380 1.24 -25.60 -6.24
C TYR A 380 1.22 -25.61 -7.78
N MET A 381 1.67 -24.53 -8.44
CA MET A 381 1.85 -24.47 -9.90
C MET A 381 2.87 -25.49 -10.44
N CYS A 382 3.83 -25.89 -9.59
CA CYS A 382 4.85 -26.89 -9.92
C CYS A 382 4.42 -28.34 -9.64
N ALA A 383 3.28 -28.54 -8.97
CA ALA A 383 2.77 -29.88 -8.66
C ALA A 383 2.57 -30.73 -9.93
N ASN A 384 2.63 -32.06 -9.76
CA ASN A 384 2.45 -33.03 -10.84
C ASN A 384 3.39 -32.79 -12.05
N ASN A 385 4.69 -32.59 -11.79
CA ASN A 385 5.71 -32.33 -12.82
C ASN A 385 5.41 -31.06 -13.64
N MET A 386 5.11 -29.95 -12.95
CA MET A 386 4.85 -28.63 -13.54
C MET A 386 3.75 -28.61 -14.60
N ARG A 387 2.75 -29.50 -14.50
CA ARG A 387 1.68 -29.61 -15.51
C ARG A 387 0.96 -28.28 -15.72
N ALA A 388 0.60 -27.59 -14.65
CA ALA A 388 -0.10 -26.31 -14.73
C ALA A 388 0.75 -25.22 -15.41
N ALA A 389 2.02 -25.07 -15.01
CA ALA A 389 2.95 -24.14 -15.64
C ALA A 389 3.14 -24.44 -17.14
N ARG A 390 3.30 -25.71 -17.51
CA ARG A 390 3.39 -26.16 -18.92
C ARG A 390 2.11 -25.86 -19.70
N SER A 391 0.92 -26.07 -19.12
CA SER A 391 -0.36 -25.72 -19.75
C SER A 391 -0.48 -24.21 -20.04
N VAL A 392 -0.02 -23.36 -19.11
CA VAL A 392 0.03 -21.91 -19.31
C VAL A 392 0.99 -21.53 -20.45
N VAL A 393 2.17 -22.15 -20.50
CA VAL A 393 3.12 -21.93 -21.61
C VAL A 393 2.54 -22.42 -22.94
N GLN A 394 1.86 -23.57 -22.95
CA GLN A 394 1.23 -24.13 -24.15
C GLN A 394 0.12 -23.22 -24.70
N ALA A 395 -0.53 -22.42 -23.86
CA ALA A 395 -1.53 -21.43 -24.28
C ALA A 395 -0.97 -20.37 -25.25
N LEU A 396 0.34 -20.10 -25.20
CA LEU A 396 1.03 -19.24 -26.18
C LEU A 396 1.07 -19.84 -27.59
N ARG A 397 0.99 -21.17 -27.70
CA ARG A 397 0.97 -21.90 -28.99
C ARG A 397 -0.44 -22.06 -29.56
N THR A 398 -1.48 -21.74 -28.80
CA THR A 398 -2.88 -21.77 -29.25
C THR A 398 -3.08 -20.79 -30.41
N PRO A 399 -3.85 -21.11 -31.47
CA PRO A 399 -3.99 -20.24 -32.65
C PRO A 399 -4.70 -18.90 -32.38
N VAL A 400 -5.22 -18.69 -31.18
CA VAL A 400 -6.05 -17.53 -30.83
C VAL A 400 -5.19 -16.33 -30.44
N THR A 401 -5.25 -15.27 -31.26
CA THR A 401 -4.44 -14.05 -31.09
C THR A 401 -4.69 -13.33 -29.77
N GLU A 402 -5.95 -13.18 -29.34
CA GLU A 402 -6.26 -12.51 -28.07
C GLU A 402 -5.75 -13.28 -26.85
N THR A 403 -5.83 -14.62 -26.86
CA THR A 403 -5.23 -15.45 -25.81
C THR A 403 -3.71 -15.27 -25.77
N LYS A 404 -3.03 -15.27 -26.93
CA LYS A 404 -1.59 -15.00 -26.99
C LYS A 404 -1.22 -13.63 -26.41
N LYS A 405 -1.97 -12.58 -26.74
CA LYS A 405 -1.72 -11.23 -26.22
C LYS A 405 -1.85 -11.18 -24.70
N MET A 406 -2.95 -11.72 -24.16
CA MET A 406 -3.23 -11.71 -22.71
C MET A 406 -2.19 -12.52 -21.93
N VAL A 407 -1.81 -13.70 -22.42
CA VAL A 407 -0.78 -14.54 -21.79
C VAL A 407 0.60 -13.87 -21.88
N LEU A 408 0.92 -13.20 -23.00
CA LEU A 408 2.15 -12.41 -23.10
C LEU A 408 2.15 -11.28 -22.06
N ASP A 409 1.08 -10.49 -21.97
CA ASP A 409 0.96 -9.42 -20.97
C ASP A 409 1.13 -9.95 -19.54
N MET A 410 0.52 -11.10 -19.24
CA MET A 410 0.69 -11.79 -17.97
C MET A 410 2.17 -12.16 -17.71
N PHE A 411 2.93 -12.63 -18.70
CA PHE A 411 4.36 -12.90 -18.53
C PHE A 411 5.20 -11.63 -18.33
N PHE A 412 4.86 -10.51 -18.98
CA PHE A 412 5.50 -9.22 -18.69
C PHE A 412 5.26 -8.80 -17.23
N ASP A 413 4.05 -9.02 -16.71
CA ASP A 413 3.70 -8.75 -15.32
C ASP A 413 4.39 -9.71 -14.34
N ILE A 414 4.48 -11.02 -14.66
CA ILE A 414 5.15 -12.04 -13.83
C ILE A 414 6.65 -11.73 -13.70
N PHE A 415 7.31 -11.36 -14.81
CA PHE A 415 8.74 -11.04 -14.80
C PHE A 415 9.06 -9.59 -14.41
N ASN A 416 8.06 -8.80 -13.99
CA ASN A 416 8.20 -7.39 -13.61
C ASN A 416 8.90 -6.51 -14.67
N VAL A 417 8.68 -6.80 -15.95
CA VAL A 417 9.35 -6.11 -17.06
C VAL A 417 8.62 -4.80 -17.37
N GLN A 418 9.27 -3.67 -17.08
CA GLN A 418 8.74 -2.35 -17.44
C GLN A 418 9.07 -2.01 -18.90
N LEU A 419 8.04 -2.01 -19.74
CA LEU A 419 8.16 -1.57 -21.13
C LEU A 419 8.37 -0.03 -21.19
N PRO A 420 9.32 0.48 -22.00
CA PRO A 420 9.56 1.92 -22.15
C PRO A 420 8.36 2.64 -22.77
N LYS A 421 8.20 3.94 -22.49
CA LYS A 421 6.99 4.72 -22.87
C LYS A 421 6.64 4.71 -24.36
N ASP A 422 7.64 4.56 -25.24
CA ASP A 422 7.45 4.56 -26.71
C ASP A 422 7.31 3.15 -27.32
N HIS A 423 7.16 2.10 -26.50
CA HIS A 423 7.06 0.71 -26.98
C HIS A 423 5.93 0.49 -27.99
N ASN A 424 4.83 1.24 -27.91
CA ASN A 424 3.69 1.12 -28.83
C ASN A 424 4.05 1.38 -30.29
N ASN A 425 4.98 2.31 -30.57
CA ASN A 425 5.42 2.57 -31.96
C ASN A 425 6.27 1.42 -32.51
N PHE A 426 7.04 0.77 -31.64
CA PHE A 426 7.79 -0.44 -31.97
C PHE A 426 6.86 -1.64 -32.16
N LEU A 427 5.93 -1.89 -31.23
CA LEU A 427 4.97 -2.98 -31.33
C LEU A 427 4.06 -2.84 -32.56
N ALA A 428 3.69 -1.62 -32.94
CA ALA A 428 2.83 -1.34 -34.10
C ALA A 428 3.58 -1.34 -35.45
N GLY A 429 4.87 -1.69 -35.50
CA GLY A 429 5.61 -1.72 -36.77
C GLY A 429 6.18 -0.38 -37.24
N ARG A 430 5.72 0.74 -36.67
CA ARG A 430 6.02 2.12 -37.14
C ARG A 430 7.43 2.59 -36.86
N GLN A 431 8.11 2.00 -35.87
CA GLN A 431 9.52 2.20 -35.60
C GLN A 431 10.21 0.83 -35.54
N HIS A 432 11.41 0.73 -36.14
CA HIS A 432 12.22 -0.49 -36.08
C HIS A 432 13.10 -0.55 -34.82
N THR A 433 13.03 0.44 -33.93
CA THR A 433 13.92 0.58 -32.77
C THR A 433 13.17 1.02 -31.53
N VAL A 434 13.40 0.32 -30.41
CA VAL A 434 13.01 0.80 -29.08
C VAL A 434 14.08 1.76 -28.58
N THR A 435 13.72 3.04 -28.40
CA THR A 435 14.57 4.00 -27.68
C THR A 435 14.32 3.85 -26.18
N MET A 436 15.31 3.36 -25.44
CA MET A 436 15.27 3.38 -23.97
C MET A 436 15.45 4.84 -23.53
N SER A 437 14.38 5.49 -23.08
CA SER A 437 14.46 6.79 -22.40
C SER A 437 14.44 6.58 -20.89
N VAL A 438 15.10 7.50 -20.16
CA VAL A 438 15.07 7.56 -18.69
C VAL A 438 13.60 7.49 -18.23
N PRO A 439 13.24 6.66 -17.23
CA PRO A 439 11.87 6.58 -16.74
C PRO A 439 11.46 7.91 -16.11
N ASP A 440 10.82 8.77 -16.91
CA ASP A 440 10.10 9.95 -16.44
C ASP A 440 8.90 9.49 -15.59
N THR A 441 9.07 9.32 -14.28
CA THR A 441 7.91 9.14 -13.40
C THR A 441 7.11 10.44 -13.28
N ILE A 442 5.81 10.35 -13.58
CA ILE A 442 4.74 11.36 -13.44
C ILE A 442 4.66 12.43 -14.55
N ALA A 443 4.03 12.05 -15.67
CA ALA A 443 3.26 12.99 -16.48
C ALA A 443 1.79 12.91 -16.04
N THR A 444 1.35 13.85 -15.21
CA THR A 444 -0.08 14.12 -15.03
C THR A 444 -0.65 14.54 -16.37
N LYS A 445 -1.51 13.69 -16.97
CA LYS A 445 -2.34 14.08 -18.12
C LYS A 445 -3.20 15.28 -17.70
N VAL A 446 -2.85 16.47 -18.17
CA VAL A 446 -3.75 17.62 -18.18
C VAL A 446 -4.87 17.30 -19.16
N THR A 447 -6.08 17.17 -18.63
CA THR A 447 -7.33 17.02 -19.38
C THR A 447 -7.53 18.21 -20.32
N LYS A 448 -7.88 17.92 -21.59
CA LYS A 448 -8.37 18.93 -22.55
C LYS A 448 -9.62 19.62 -21.99
N PRO A 449 -9.76 20.95 -22.09
CA PRO A 449 -11.03 21.62 -21.78
C PRO A 449 -11.99 21.50 -22.98
N LEU A 450 -13.23 21.06 -22.73
CA LEU A 450 -14.38 21.31 -23.62
C LEU A 450 -14.85 22.78 -23.46
N PRO A 451 -15.44 23.38 -24.50
CA PRO A 451 -15.81 24.80 -24.49
C PRO A 451 -17.21 25.04 -23.89
N GLY A 452 -17.34 26.15 -23.16
CA GLY A 452 -18.60 26.86 -22.95
C GLY A 452 -19.23 26.72 -21.56
N THR A 453 -19.05 27.72 -20.70
CA THR A 453 -20.11 28.66 -20.24
C THR A 453 -19.58 29.54 -19.11
N SER A 454 -19.99 30.80 -19.16
CA SER A 454 -19.61 31.94 -18.32
C SER A 454 -20.09 31.84 -16.86
N SER A 455 -19.23 32.13 -15.88
CA SER A 455 -19.44 33.16 -14.84
C SER A 455 -18.39 33.14 -13.71
N SER A 456 -17.73 34.30 -13.57
CA SER A 456 -17.18 34.96 -12.37
C SER A 456 -16.70 34.20 -11.10
N SER A 457 -15.45 34.53 -10.76
CA SER A 457 -14.87 34.81 -9.42
C SER A 457 -14.39 33.67 -8.52
N SER A 458 -13.07 33.47 -8.47
CA SER A 458 -12.21 33.74 -7.29
C SER A 458 -10.79 33.17 -7.54
N THR A 459 -9.82 34.08 -7.56
CA THR A 459 -8.40 33.86 -7.84
C THR A 459 -7.63 33.70 -6.53
N THR A 460 -7.02 32.54 -6.31
CA THR A 460 -5.84 32.35 -5.42
C THR A 460 -5.41 30.89 -5.49
N THR A 461 -4.32 30.57 -6.22
CA THR A 461 -3.43 29.38 -6.07
C THR A 461 -2.51 29.10 -7.27
N THR A 462 -2.56 29.89 -8.36
CA THR A 462 -1.77 29.60 -9.58
C THR A 462 -0.35 30.20 -9.62
N ALA A 463 0.04 31.05 -8.66
CA ALA A 463 1.34 31.75 -8.70
C ALA A 463 2.56 30.89 -8.28
N ALA A 464 2.37 29.73 -7.62
CA ALA A 464 3.47 28.87 -7.17
C ALA A 464 3.98 27.91 -8.27
N ALA A 465 3.14 27.55 -9.24
CA ALA A 465 3.47 26.55 -10.26
C ALA A 465 4.41 27.07 -11.36
N ALA A 466 4.34 28.36 -11.64
CA ALA A 466 5.04 28.89 -12.79
C ALA A 466 6.51 29.26 -12.44
N ALA A 467 6.84 29.60 -11.17
CA ALA A 467 8.20 29.97 -10.72
C ALA A 467 9.10 28.75 -10.70
N ALA A 468 8.49 27.60 -10.40
CA ALA A 468 9.08 26.29 -10.56
C ALA A 468 9.42 26.05 -12.04
N ALA A 469 8.51 26.27 -13.00
CA ALA A 469 8.72 25.88 -14.40
C ALA A 469 10.00 26.43 -15.06
N ALA A 470 10.46 27.63 -14.67
CA ALA A 470 11.69 28.22 -15.20
C ALA A 470 12.97 27.58 -14.63
N ALA A 471 12.99 27.30 -13.32
CA ALA A 471 14.08 26.58 -12.66
C ALA A 471 14.06 25.06 -12.95
N THR A 472 12.87 24.50 -13.22
CA THR A 472 12.64 23.07 -13.47
C THR A 472 13.20 22.60 -14.82
N SER A 473 13.53 23.47 -15.77
CA SER A 473 14.10 23.02 -17.05
C SER A 473 15.59 22.63 -16.97
N ALA A 474 16.36 23.26 -16.07
CA ALA A 474 17.73 22.84 -15.73
C ALA A 474 17.74 21.78 -14.61
N ALA A 475 16.75 21.83 -13.72
CA ALA A 475 16.56 20.84 -12.65
C ALA A 475 15.85 19.56 -13.09
N ASN A 476 15.29 19.45 -14.30
CA ASN A 476 14.67 18.21 -14.80
C ASN A 476 15.69 17.08 -15.04
N ASN A 477 16.99 17.37 -15.00
CA ASN A 477 18.03 16.33 -14.91
C ASN A 477 18.53 16.10 -13.47
N ARG A 478 18.05 16.84 -12.46
CA ARG A 478 18.66 16.89 -11.10
C ARG A 478 17.69 17.00 -9.91
N SER A 479 16.37 17.02 -10.10
CA SER A 479 15.40 17.06 -9.00
C SER A 479 14.08 16.43 -9.40
N LEU A 480 13.84 15.19 -8.95
CA LEU A 480 12.61 14.71 -8.29
C LEU A 480 12.67 13.16 -8.11
N ASN A 481 13.70 12.68 -7.40
CA ASN A 481 13.62 11.40 -6.68
C ASN A 481 13.00 11.69 -5.30
N SER A 482 11.69 11.97 -5.29
CA SER A 482 10.91 11.97 -4.05
C SER A 482 10.50 10.51 -3.76
N GLY A 483 11.18 9.89 -2.79
CA GLY A 483 10.78 8.59 -2.22
C GLY A 483 11.19 7.33 -2.99
N ARG A 484 12.37 7.32 -3.64
CA ARG A 484 13.01 6.08 -4.13
C ARG A 484 14.51 6.08 -3.78
N THR A 485 14.92 5.15 -2.94
CA THR A 485 16.29 4.83 -2.49
C THR A 485 17.13 4.14 -3.59
N THR A 486 17.03 4.57 -4.85
CA THR A 486 17.45 3.74 -6.01
C THR A 486 18.65 4.28 -6.79
N ALA A 487 19.66 4.88 -6.15
CA ALA A 487 20.84 5.39 -6.87
C ALA A 487 22.18 4.75 -6.47
N SER A 488 22.18 3.74 -5.60
CA SER A 488 23.36 2.94 -5.22
C SER A 488 22.99 1.45 -5.11
N ASN A 489 21.78 1.16 -4.61
CA ASN A 489 21.29 -0.21 -4.43
C ASN A 489 20.70 -0.89 -5.69
N SER A 490 20.70 -0.25 -6.86
CA SER A 490 20.21 -0.89 -8.10
C SER A 490 21.14 -1.99 -8.64
N GLU A 491 22.33 -2.14 -8.06
CA GLU A 491 23.32 -3.15 -8.46
C GLU A 491 23.39 -4.35 -7.50
N ARG A 492 22.70 -4.32 -6.35
CA ARG A 492 22.64 -5.46 -5.43
C ARG A 492 21.33 -6.21 -5.60
N LEU A 493 21.44 -7.51 -5.88
CA LEU A 493 20.29 -8.40 -6.01
C LEU A 493 19.51 -8.45 -4.69
N ASN A 494 18.18 -8.46 -4.80
CA ASN A 494 17.27 -8.36 -3.66
C ASN A 494 16.47 -9.67 -3.46
N MET A 495 15.67 -9.78 -2.38
CA MET A 495 14.87 -11.00 -2.14
C MET A 495 13.82 -11.23 -3.22
N MET A 496 13.37 -10.16 -3.90
CA MET A 496 12.48 -10.27 -5.05
C MET A 496 13.18 -10.91 -6.26
N ASP A 497 14.46 -10.59 -6.47
CA ASP A 497 15.30 -11.18 -7.50
C ASP A 497 15.55 -12.66 -7.20
N GLN A 498 15.69 -13.04 -5.93
CA GLN A 498 15.76 -14.44 -5.53
C GLN A 498 14.45 -15.18 -5.82
N HIS A 499 13.29 -14.60 -5.49
CA HIS A 499 11.98 -15.16 -5.86
C HIS A 499 11.80 -15.25 -7.38
N LEU A 500 12.26 -14.24 -8.11
CA LEU A 500 12.20 -14.19 -9.56
C LEU A 500 13.11 -15.24 -10.21
N SER A 501 14.25 -15.57 -9.59
CA SER A 501 15.17 -16.60 -10.09
C SER A 501 14.49 -17.97 -10.17
N ILE A 502 13.75 -18.38 -9.13
CA ILE A 502 13.06 -19.67 -9.13
C ILE A 502 11.88 -19.68 -10.12
N ILE A 503 11.13 -18.57 -10.24
CA ILE A 503 10.07 -18.43 -11.26
C ILE A 503 10.65 -18.55 -12.67
N LEU A 504 11.78 -17.90 -12.92
CA LEU A 504 12.47 -17.93 -14.21
C LEU A 504 12.87 -19.36 -14.57
N ILE A 505 13.45 -20.10 -13.62
CA ILE A 505 13.79 -21.51 -13.79
C ILE A 505 12.56 -22.36 -14.11
N ILE A 506 11.48 -22.23 -13.34
CA ILE A 506 10.23 -23.00 -13.53
C ILE A 506 9.70 -22.83 -14.96
N PHE A 507 9.72 -21.61 -15.50
CA PHE A 507 9.23 -21.36 -16.86
C PHE A 507 10.22 -21.75 -17.95
N ILE A 508 11.53 -21.70 -17.70
CA ILE A 508 12.54 -22.25 -18.61
C ILE A 508 12.36 -23.77 -18.75
N GLU A 509 12.24 -24.50 -17.63
CA GLU A 509 11.95 -25.94 -17.59
C GLU A 509 10.57 -26.31 -18.15
N SER A 510 9.65 -25.33 -18.21
CA SER A 510 8.34 -25.46 -18.86
C SER A 510 8.35 -25.08 -20.35
N ASP A 511 9.52 -24.96 -20.98
CA ASP A 511 9.73 -24.67 -22.41
C ASP A 511 9.21 -23.29 -22.90
N ILE A 512 9.22 -22.27 -22.04
CA ILE A 512 8.75 -20.92 -22.42
C ILE A 512 9.51 -20.35 -23.62
N LEU A 513 10.83 -20.53 -23.67
CA LEU A 513 11.67 -20.03 -24.77
C LEU A 513 11.26 -20.66 -26.11
N MET A 514 10.97 -21.95 -26.11
CA MET A 514 10.54 -22.67 -27.31
C MET A 514 9.17 -22.19 -27.78
N ALA A 515 8.24 -21.92 -26.86
CA ALA A 515 6.94 -21.34 -27.18
C ALA A 515 7.08 -19.92 -27.77
N LEU A 516 7.92 -19.06 -27.17
CA LEU A 516 8.16 -17.70 -27.67
C LEU A 516 8.84 -17.69 -29.03
N ILE A 517 9.80 -18.58 -29.29
CA ILE A 517 10.43 -18.73 -30.61
C ILE A 517 9.40 -19.14 -31.68
N ASP A 518 8.45 -20.03 -31.35
CA ASP A 518 7.37 -20.37 -32.29
C ASP A 518 6.41 -19.19 -32.53
N MET A 519 6.27 -18.25 -31.59
CA MET A 519 5.51 -17.01 -31.79
C MET A 519 6.21 -15.98 -32.66
N VAL A 520 7.55 -15.98 -32.71
CA VAL A 520 8.31 -15.12 -33.65
C VAL A 520 7.94 -15.43 -35.11
N LYS A 521 7.52 -16.67 -35.40
CA LYS A 521 7.02 -17.10 -36.71
C LYS A 521 5.63 -16.55 -37.07
N SER A 522 4.92 -15.94 -36.13
CA SER A 522 3.55 -15.46 -36.35
C SER A 522 3.52 -14.32 -37.38
N ASP A 523 2.48 -14.30 -38.23
CA ASP A 523 2.26 -13.22 -39.20
C ASP A 523 1.92 -11.86 -38.56
N ASP A 524 1.41 -11.88 -37.32
CA ASP A 524 1.12 -10.68 -36.55
C ASP A 524 2.42 -10.05 -36.02
N VAL A 525 2.80 -8.93 -36.64
CA VAL A 525 3.96 -8.11 -36.27
C VAL A 525 3.94 -7.71 -34.79
N TYR A 526 2.76 -7.44 -34.22
CA TYR A 526 2.63 -7.07 -32.80
C TYR A 526 3.08 -8.22 -31.90
N ILE A 527 2.58 -9.43 -32.15
CA ILE A 527 2.89 -10.63 -31.35
C ILE A 527 4.36 -11.02 -31.53
N SER A 528 4.86 -11.04 -32.77
CA SER A 528 6.25 -11.40 -33.07
C SER A 528 7.25 -10.44 -32.39
N ARG A 529 7.02 -9.12 -32.46
CA ARG A 529 7.88 -8.13 -31.79
C ARG A 529 7.77 -8.18 -30.27
N LYS A 530 6.57 -8.39 -29.73
CA LYS A 530 6.36 -8.51 -28.28
C LYS A 530 7.02 -9.77 -27.71
N ALA A 531 6.94 -10.90 -28.41
CA ALA A 531 7.66 -12.13 -28.07
C ALA A 531 9.18 -11.93 -28.14
N THR A 532 9.68 -11.22 -29.16
CA THR A 532 11.11 -10.88 -29.29
C THR A 532 11.62 -10.05 -28.10
N LEU A 533 10.84 -9.06 -27.65
CA LEU A 533 11.18 -8.29 -26.44
C LEU A 533 11.24 -9.18 -25.21
N LEU A 534 10.23 -10.03 -25.02
CA LEU A 534 10.18 -10.92 -23.86
C LEU A 534 11.36 -11.91 -23.85
N ILE A 535 11.75 -12.47 -25.00
CA ILE A 535 12.97 -13.29 -25.12
C ILE A 535 14.20 -12.48 -24.70
N GLY A 536 14.37 -11.26 -25.23
CA GLY A 536 15.51 -10.40 -24.86
C GLY A 536 15.59 -10.09 -23.36
N GLU A 537 14.44 -9.88 -22.71
CA GLU A 537 14.38 -9.64 -21.26
C GLU A 537 14.64 -10.92 -20.45
N ILE A 538 14.09 -12.07 -20.85
CA ILE A 538 14.38 -13.38 -20.22
C ILE A 538 15.87 -13.70 -20.31
N LEU A 539 16.50 -13.49 -21.47
CA LEU A 539 17.94 -13.67 -21.63
C LEU A 539 18.73 -12.78 -20.67
N GLN A 540 18.36 -11.51 -20.52
CA GLN A 540 19.05 -10.63 -19.59
C GLN A 540 18.82 -11.02 -18.12
N LEU A 541 17.59 -11.37 -17.76
CA LEU A 541 17.29 -11.86 -16.41
C LEU A 541 18.09 -13.13 -16.13
N SER A 542 18.24 -14.04 -17.09
CA SER A 542 19.05 -15.25 -16.94
C SER A 542 20.53 -14.95 -16.66
N THR A 543 21.12 -13.94 -17.31
CA THR A 543 22.51 -13.55 -17.05
C THR A 543 22.73 -12.89 -15.70
N ARG A 544 21.67 -12.31 -15.12
CA ARG A 544 21.74 -11.57 -13.85
C ARG A 544 21.35 -12.43 -12.65
N LEU A 545 20.42 -13.38 -12.83
CA LEU A 545 19.76 -14.08 -11.71
C LEU A 545 20.08 -15.56 -11.61
N LEU A 546 20.65 -16.18 -12.64
CA LEU A 546 20.91 -17.61 -12.67
C LEU A 546 22.41 -17.91 -12.59
N PRO A 547 22.79 -19.09 -12.05
CA PRO A 547 24.17 -19.55 -12.11
C PRO A 547 24.69 -19.64 -13.53
N ILE A 548 26.01 -19.48 -13.68
CA ILE A 548 26.66 -19.28 -14.98
C ILE A 548 26.40 -20.43 -15.96
N LEU A 549 26.38 -21.68 -15.49
CA LEU A 549 26.16 -22.85 -16.33
C LEU A 549 24.74 -22.86 -16.91
N MET A 550 23.74 -22.52 -16.09
CA MET A 550 22.35 -22.45 -16.51
C MET A 550 22.12 -21.25 -17.44
N ALA A 551 22.74 -20.10 -17.13
CA ALA A 551 22.68 -18.91 -17.98
C ALA A 551 23.25 -19.19 -19.39
N ILE A 552 24.39 -19.89 -19.51
CA ILE A 552 25.00 -20.24 -20.80
C ILE A 552 24.06 -21.08 -21.67
N GLN A 553 23.39 -22.07 -21.08
CA GLN A 553 22.43 -22.90 -21.81
C GLN A 553 21.28 -22.07 -22.38
N VAL A 554 20.74 -21.14 -21.58
CA VAL A 554 19.66 -20.24 -21.98
C VAL A 554 20.09 -19.28 -23.11
N GLN A 555 21.33 -18.76 -23.08
CA GLN A 555 21.85 -17.86 -24.11
C GLN A 555 22.05 -18.52 -25.48
N SER A 556 22.21 -19.85 -25.54
CA SER A 556 22.57 -20.55 -26.78
C SER A 556 21.47 -20.52 -27.85
N LEU A 557 20.19 -20.43 -27.47
CA LEU A 557 18.99 -20.37 -28.33
C LEU A 557 19.09 -21.12 -29.69
N PRO A 558 19.41 -22.43 -29.70
CA PRO A 558 19.78 -23.15 -30.92
C PRO A 558 18.68 -23.16 -32.00
N LYS A 559 17.41 -23.28 -31.60
CA LYS A 559 16.27 -23.29 -32.53
C LYS A 559 16.08 -21.95 -33.24
N LEU A 560 16.35 -20.82 -32.58
CA LEU A 560 16.23 -19.50 -33.21
C LEU A 560 17.31 -19.31 -34.29
N PHE A 561 18.55 -19.74 -34.00
CA PHE A 561 19.63 -19.75 -35.00
C PHE A 561 19.31 -20.70 -36.17
N ALA A 562 18.79 -21.89 -35.89
CA ALA A 562 18.38 -22.82 -36.94
C ALA A 562 17.33 -22.20 -37.89
N LEU A 563 16.32 -21.50 -37.34
CA LEU A 563 15.30 -20.79 -38.12
C LEU A 563 15.88 -19.63 -38.93
N ALA A 564 16.82 -18.87 -38.36
CA ALA A 564 17.51 -17.80 -39.08
C ALA A 564 18.45 -18.32 -40.19
N SER A 565 18.90 -19.58 -40.08
CA SER A 565 19.73 -20.26 -41.08
C SER A 565 18.95 -21.09 -42.10
N ASN A 566 17.64 -21.27 -41.92
CA ASN A 566 16.84 -22.08 -42.83
C ASN A 566 16.47 -21.28 -44.09
N PHE A 567 16.92 -21.73 -45.26
CA PHE A 567 16.66 -21.09 -46.55
C PHE A 567 15.34 -21.53 -47.21
N ASP A 568 14.64 -22.52 -46.65
CA ASP A 568 13.40 -23.05 -47.22
C ASP A 568 12.20 -22.08 -47.09
N ASP A 569 12.16 -21.29 -46.01
CA ASP A 569 11.10 -20.32 -45.73
C ASP A 569 11.69 -18.91 -45.55
N GLU A 570 11.60 -18.10 -46.60
CA GLU A 570 12.18 -16.76 -46.62
C GLU A 570 11.55 -15.82 -45.57
N LEU A 571 10.25 -15.93 -45.31
CA LEU A 571 9.54 -15.04 -44.38
C LEU A 571 9.96 -15.33 -42.94
N VAL A 572 9.97 -16.60 -42.55
CA VAL A 572 10.40 -17.05 -41.22
C VAL A 572 11.86 -16.71 -40.98
N ARG A 573 12.72 -16.89 -42.00
CA ARG A 573 14.13 -16.52 -41.94
C ARG A 573 14.35 -15.03 -41.66
N HIS A 574 13.64 -14.15 -42.37
CA HIS A 574 13.73 -12.70 -42.15
C HIS A 574 13.26 -12.30 -40.75
N ASN A 575 12.15 -12.87 -40.28
CA ASN A 575 11.62 -12.60 -38.93
C ASN A 575 12.59 -13.06 -37.84
N ALA A 576 13.16 -14.27 -37.97
CA ALA A 576 14.15 -14.79 -37.02
C ALA A 576 15.45 -13.97 -37.02
N THR A 577 15.92 -13.54 -38.19
CA THR A 577 17.12 -12.69 -38.32
C THR A 577 16.89 -11.30 -37.70
N ALA A 578 15.70 -10.71 -37.93
CA ALA A 578 15.31 -9.45 -37.32
C ALA A 578 15.23 -9.58 -35.79
N ALA A 579 14.68 -10.67 -35.27
CA ALA A 579 14.60 -10.94 -33.84
C ALA A 579 16.01 -11.02 -33.21
N LEU A 580 16.94 -11.76 -33.81
CA LEU A 580 18.34 -11.83 -33.36
C LEU A 580 19.01 -10.44 -33.35
N ALA A 581 18.85 -9.66 -34.41
CA ALA A 581 19.39 -8.30 -34.48
C ALA A 581 18.80 -7.37 -33.42
N HIS A 582 17.53 -7.55 -33.06
CA HIS A 582 16.89 -6.80 -32.00
C HIS A 582 17.39 -7.19 -30.62
N ILE A 583 17.50 -8.49 -30.33
CA ILE A 583 18.02 -9.01 -29.06
C ILE A 583 19.43 -8.49 -28.82
N ASP A 584 20.34 -8.66 -29.80
CA ASP A 584 21.72 -8.20 -29.69
C ASP A 584 21.82 -6.67 -29.52
N ARG A 585 20.98 -5.89 -30.22
CA ARG A 585 20.92 -4.44 -30.01
C ARG A 585 20.46 -4.08 -28.60
N LEU A 586 19.45 -4.77 -28.06
CA LEU A 586 18.96 -4.57 -26.68
C LEU A 586 20.07 -4.81 -25.67
N THR A 587 20.80 -5.92 -25.80
CA THR A 587 21.95 -6.25 -24.96
C THR A 587 23.04 -5.18 -25.06
N ARG A 588 23.40 -4.74 -26.28
CA ARG A 588 24.41 -3.69 -26.49
C ARG A 588 24.01 -2.32 -25.93
N VAL A 589 22.75 -1.93 -26.07
CA VAL A 589 22.24 -0.66 -25.55
C VAL A 589 22.33 -0.65 -24.03
N ARG A 590 21.89 -1.73 -23.36
CA ARG A 590 21.93 -1.83 -21.90
C ARG A 590 23.35 -1.96 -21.35
N ALA A 591 24.24 -2.68 -22.02
CA ALA A 591 25.67 -2.72 -21.65
C ALA A 591 26.30 -1.30 -21.64
N ARG A 592 25.93 -0.44 -22.60
CA ARG A 592 26.36 0.97 -22.59
C ARG A 592 25.78 1.74 -21.42
N TYR A 593 24.53 1.49 -21.04
CA TYR A 593 23.90 2.13 -19.88
C TYR A 593 24.58 1.74 -18.57
N ALA A 594 24.88 0.46 -18.35
CA ALA A 594 25.58 -0.01 -17.15
C ALA A 594 26.97 0.64 -16.99
N THR A 595 27.70 0.84 -18.10
CA THR A 595 28.96 1.59 -18.07
C THR A 595 28.78 3.08 -17.84
N SER A 596 27.67 3.69 -18.28
CA SER A 596 27.44 5.14 -18.21
C SER A 596 27.03 5.63 -16.82
N SER A 597 26.43 4.78 -15.98
CA SER A 597 26.17 5.06 -14.56
C SER A 597 27.47 5.08 -13.72
N SER A 598 28.50 4.37 -14.15
CA SER A 598 29.82 4.30 -13.47
C SER A 598 30.84 5.33 -13.97
N THR A 599 30.54 6.10 -15.02
CA THR A 599 31.49 7.08 -15.60
C THR A 599 30.89 8.48 -15.67
N GLY A 600 30.69 9.08 -14.51
CA GLY A 600 30.71 10.53 -14.36
C GLY A 600 32.16 11.01 -14.33
N ILE A 601 32.67 11.49 -15.47
CA ILE A 601 33.86 12.35 -15.60
C ILE A 601 35.13 11.82 -14.88
N ARG A 602 35.71 10.71 -15.35
CA ARG A 602 37.15 10.45 -15.14
C ARG A 602 37.96 11.40 -16.01
N ASN A 603 38.45 12.50 -15.44
CA ASN A 603 39.57 13.26 -16.01
C ASN A 603 40.67 13.38 -14.97
N GLY A 604 41.67 12.49 -15.11
CA GLY A 604 42.91 12.55 -14.34
C GLY A 604 43.41 11.18 -13.91
N ASP A 605 43.78 10.31 -14.86
CA ASP A 605 45.12 9.73 -14.81
C ASP A 605 45.51 9.05 -16.12
N SER A 606 46.76 9.26 -16.51
CA SER A 606 47.38 8.75 -17.72
C SER A 606 47.93 7.35 -17.44
N THR A 607 47.39 6.30 -18.07
CA THR A 607 48.14 5.28 -18.85
C THR A 607 47.25 4.10 -19.33
N THR A 608 47.35 3.83 -20.63
CA THR A 608 47.15 2.56 -21.39
C THR A 608 45.75 1.90 -21.59
N THR A 609 45.43 1.73 -22.90
CA THR A 609 44.58 0.73 -23.62
C THR A 609 43.04 0.81 -23.55
N THR A 610 42.34 1.49 -24.49
CA THR A 610 41.64 1.00 -25.75
C THR A 610 40.35 0.18 -25.50
N THR A 611 39.14 0.43 -26.05
CA THR A 611 38.65 1.18 -27.23
C THR A 611 37.10 1.27 -27.22
N THR A 612 36.53 2.40 -27.70
CA THR A 612 35.18 2.62 -28.33
C THR A 612 34.18 3.64 -27.76
N THR A 613 34.33 4.23 -26.57
CA THR A 613 33.46 5.34 -26.10
C THR A 613 34.08 6.74 -26.23
N THR A 614 35.31 6.82 -26.72
CA THR A 614 36.07 8.07 -26.76
C THR A 614 35.76 8.99 -27.94
N THR A 615 34.84 8.69 -28.85
CA THR A 615 34.76 9.47 -30.11
C THR A 615 34.15 10.85 -29.92
N GLN A 616 33.10 11.05 -29.12
CA GLN A 616 32.53 12.39 -28.91
C GLN A 616 33.36 13.24 -27.94
N GLU A 617 33.88 12.67 -26.86
CA GLU A 617 34.74 13.41 -25.92
C GLU A 617 36.12 13.70 -26.50
N ARG A 618 36.73 12.77 -27.25
CA ARG A 618 37.91 13.11 -28.06
C ARG A 618 37.56 14.07 -29.16
N VAL A 619 36.38 14.04 -29.80
CA VAL A 619 36.02 15.08 -30.78
C VAL A 619 35.84 16.44 -30.11
N HIS A 620 35.30 16.54 -28.89
CA HIS A 620 35.21 17.79 -28.15
C HIS A 620 36.56 18.25 -27.58
N GLU A 621 37.42 17.35 -27.15
CA GLU A 621 38.78 17.63 -26.69
C GLU A 621 39.71 17.97 -27.86
N VAL A 622 39.57 17.29 -29.00
CA VAL A 622 40.22 17.58 -30.28
C VAL A 622 39.68 18.88 -30.86
N LYS A 623 38.37 19.17 -30.78
CA LYS A 623 37.81 20.49 -31.13
C LYS A 623 38.32 21.60 -30.20
N ARG A 624 38.49 21.33 -28.90
CA ARG A 624 39.14 22.27 -27.96
C ARG A 624 40.61 22.50 -28.32
N LYS A 625 41.37 21.44 -28.58
CA LYS A 625 42.79 21.48 -28.97
C LYS A 625 42.99 22.12 -30.37
N MET A 626 42.12 21.84 -31.33
CA MET A 626 42.06 22.51 -32.65
C MET A 626 41.62 23.96 -32.52
N GLY A 627 40.66 24.26 -31.63
CA GLY A 627 40.21 25.62 -31.31
C GLY A 627 41.31 26.50 -30.72
N TYR A 628 42.24 25.91 -29.95
CA TYR A 628 43.46 26.58 -29.46
C TYR A 628 44.44 26.96 -30.59
N ALA A 629 44.38 26.26 -31.72
CA ALA A 629 45.31 26.35 -32.85
C ALA A 629 44.65 26.89 -34.13
N ILE A 630 43.67 27.81 -34.00
CA ILE A 630 43.04 28.48 -35.14
C ILE A 630 43.89 29.68 -35.62
N ASP A 631 44.09 29.74 -36.94
CA ASP A 631 44.74 30.84 -37.65
C ASP A 631 44.00 32.18 -37.47
N ASP A 632 44.75 33.28 -37.37
CA ASP A 632 44.25 34.66 -37.27
C ASP A 632 43.10 35.03 -38.22
N PRO A 633 43.15 34.72 -39.54
CA PRO A 633 42.06 35.03 -40.46
C PRO A 633 40.79 34.22 -40.18
N HIS A 634 40.92 32.95 -39.80
CA HIS A 634 39.77 32.09 -39.52
C HIS A 634 39.08 32.50 -38.21
N PHE A 635 39.85 32.90 -37.18
CA PHE A 635 39.29 33.47 -35.95
C PHE A 635 38.51 34.78 -36.21
N ARG A 636 39.05 35.68 -37.04
CA ARG A 636 38.37 36.92 -37.42
C ARG A 636 37.12 36.66 -38.26
N GLN A 637 37.14 35.63 -39.10
CA GLN A 637 35.98 35.18 -39.86
C GLN A 637 34.87 34.66 -38.93
N LEU A 638 35.21 33.78 -37.97
CA LEU A 638 34.24 33.31 -36.97
C LEU A 638 33.63 34.45 -36.14
N LEU A 639 34.41 35.48 -35.80
CA LEU A 639 33.90 36.68 -35.15
C LEU A 639 32.92 37.48 -36.02
N LEU A 640 33.11 37.50 -37.35
CA LEU A 640 32.18 38.12 -38.30
C LEU A 640 30.92 37.26 -38.50
N ASP A 641 31.09 35.95 -38.63
CA ASP A 641 30.02 34.96 -38.81
C ASP A 641 29.08 34.89 -37.59
N SER A 642 29.59 35.24 -36.40
CA SER A 642 28.78 35.41 -35.19
C SER A 642 27.68 36.48 -35.32
N GLN A 643 27.84 37.44 -36.26
CA GLN A 643 26.98 38.61 -36.48
C GLN A 643 26.87 39.59 -35.29
N VAL A 644 27.52 39.31 -34.16
CA VAL A 644 27.49 40.15 -32.94
C VAL A 644 28.08 41.54 -33.19
N LEU A 645 29.07 41.64 -34.09
CA LEU A 645 29.73 42.88 -34.47
C LEU A 645 28.85 43.75 -35.40
N ASN A 646 28.00 43.12 -36.20
CA ASN A 646 27.23 43.75 -37.26
C ASN A 646 25.94 44.38 -36.73
N THR A 647 25.17 43.66 -35.91
CA THR A 647 23.90 44.15 -35.37
C THR A 647 23.88 44.13 -33.83
N LYS A 648 23.15 45.07 -33.23
CA LYS A 648 22.86 45.07 -31.78
C LYS A 648 21.68 44.15 -31.41
N ASP A 649 20.90 43.74 -32.41
CA ASP A 649 19.75 42.86 -32.28
C ASP A 649 20.21 41.41 -32.11
N TYR A 650 19.85 40.81 -30.97
CA TYR A 650 20.31 39.48 -30.53
C TYR A 650 19.62 38.33 -31.28
N THR A 651 18.49 38.61 -31.94
CA THR A 651 17.75 37.61 -32.74
C THR A 651 18.50 37.22 -34.01
N LYS A 652 19.37 38.11 -34.50
CA LYS A 652 20.20 37.93 -35.70
C LYS A 652 21.56 37.32 -35.43
N TRP A 653 21.90 37.07 -34.16
CA TRP A 653 23.19 36.50 -33.78
C TRP A 653 23.21 34.98 -34.01
N SER A 654 24.33 34.48 -34.51
CA SER A 654 24.57 33.04 -34.62
C SER A 654 25.03 32.49 -33.27
N TRP A 655 24.07 32.03 -32.45
CA TRP A 655 24.35 31.51 -31.11
C TRP A 655 25.21 30.24 -31.12
N ASP A 656 25.10 29.40 -32.15
CA ASP A 656 25.91 28.19 -32.29
C ASP A 656 27.39 28.54 -32.52
N THR A 657 27.66 29.54 -33.37
CA THR A 657 29.01 30.08 -33.60
C THR A 657 29.56 30.78 -32.35
N ILE A 658 28.71 31.46 -31.57
CA ILE A 658 29.11 32.08 -30.28
C ILE A 658 29.53 31.00 -29.28
N VAL A 659 28.78 29.90 -29.16
CA VAL A 659 29.14 28.78 -28.29
C VAL A 659 30.45 28.13 -28.73
N GLU A 660 30.64 27.92 -30.04
CA GLU A 660 31.88 27.41 -30.61
C GLU A 660 33.08 28.32 -30.31
N LEU A 661 32.92 29.63 -30.45
CA LEU A 661 33.93 30.63 -30.09
C LEU A 661 34.30 30.57 -28.60
N LEU A 662 33.31 30.48 -27.72
CA LEU A 662 33.49 30.49 -26.26
C LEU A 662 34.07 29.18 -25.70
N GLN A 663 33.73 28.04 -26.31
CA GLN A 663 34.23 26.72 -25.90
C GLN A 663 35.55 26.31 -26.56
N GLY A 664 36.01 27.03 -27.60
CA GLY A 664 37.25 26.75 -28.32
C GLY A 664 38.21 27.95 -28.33
N PRO A 665 38.20 28.80 -29.37
CA PRO A 665 39.22 29.84 -29.59
C PRO A 665 39.41 30.85 -28.46
N LEU A 666 38.35 31.20 -27.72
CA LEU A 666 38.41 32.18 -26.64
C LEU A 666 38.97 31.63 -25.32
N LEU A 667 39.29 30.34 -25.25
CA LEU A 667 40.08 29.78 -24.15
C LEU A 667 41.56 30.18 -24.23
N ASN A 668 42.04 30.63 -25.40
CA ASN A 668 43.40 31.15 -25.57
C ASN A 668 43.49 32.61 -25.06
N PRO A 669 44.38 32.93 -24.09
CA PRO A 669 44.45 34.24 -23.46
C PRO A 669 44.72 35.38 -24.47
N LYS A 670 45.55 35.14 -25.49
CA LYS A 670 45.87 36.16 -26.52
C LYS A 670 44.67 36.52 -27.38
N ARG A 671 43.83 35.53 -27.71
CA ARG A 671 42.62 35.70 -28.52
C ARG A 671 41.47 36.28 -27.72
N LEU A 672 41.37 35.91 -26.45
CA LEU A 672 40.44 36.52 -25.51
C LEU A 672 40.75 38.01 -25.34
N ASP A 673 42.04 38.36 -25.19
CA ASP A 673 42.50 39.76 -25.19
C ASP A 673 42.14 40.48 -26.51
N GLU A 674 42.36 39.85 -27.67
CA GLU A 674 41.96 40.39 -28.99
C GLU A 674 40.43 40.61 -29.07
N ALA A 675 39.62 39.70 -28.51
CA ALA A 675 38.16 39.82 -28.48
C ALA A 675 37.63 40.81 -27.44
N MET A 676 38.37 41.03 -26.35
CA MET A 676 38.05 41.98 -25.28
C MET A 676 38.45 43.42 -25.67
N ARG A 677 39.64 43.60 -26.28
CA ARG A 677 40.15 44.90 -26.75
C ARG A 677 39.62 45.26 -28.15
N GLY A 678 39.34 44.26 -28.98
CA GLY A 678 38.74 44.41 -30.32
C GLY A 678 37.29 44.90 -30.29
N LYS A 679 36.75 45.29 -31.46
CA LYS A 679 35.47 46.01 -31.64
C LYS A 679 34.30 45.43 -30.82
N LYS A 680 34.06 45.86 -29.57
CA LYS A 680 32.80 45.71 -28.78
C LYS A 680 32.18 44.29 -28.67
N PHE A 681 32.86 43.18 -29.00
CA PHE A 681 32.26 41.82 -29.02
C PHE A 681 31.79 41.34 -27.64
N ILE A 682 32.71 41.12 -26.69
CA ILE A 682 32.39 40.72 -25.30
C ILE A 682 31.51 41.78 -24.61
N LYS A 683 31.75 43.06 -24.93
CA LYS A 683 30.94 44.19 -24.42
C LYS A 683 29.47 44.11 -24.84
N ARG A 684 29.16 43.62 -26.05
CA ARG A 684 27.77 43.43 -26.54
C ARG A 684 27.15 42.17 -25.92
N LEU A 685 27.91 41.09 -25.78
CA LEU A 685 27.45 39.85 -25.12
C LEU A 685 27.08 40.10 -23.65
N LEU A 686 27.97 40.72 -22.85
CA LEU A 686 27.64 41.07 -21.46
C LEU A 686 26.56 42.15 -21.36
N ALA A 687 26.39 42.98 -22.39
CA ALA A 687 25.31 43.95 -22.42
C ALA A 687 23.93 43.30 -22.62
N PHE A 688 23.84 42.14 -23.28
CA PHE A 688 22.61 41.37 -23.43
C PHE A 688 22.15 40.79 -22.09
N TYR A 689 23.08 40.31 -21.26
CA TYR A 689 22.79 39.76 -19.93
C TYR A 689 22.55 40.83 -18.85
N ARG A 690 22.52 42.13 -19.16
CA ARG A 690 22.27 43.15 -18.13
C ARG A 690 20.79 43.18 -17.72
N PRO A 691 20.47 43.11 -16.41
CA PRO A 691 19.09 43.07 -15.92
C PRO A 691 18.23 44.25 -16.41
N PHE A 692 18.66 45.49 -16.15
CA PHE A 692 17.91 46.70 -16.51
C PHE A 692 17.89 47.04 -18.00
N LYS A 693 18.46 46.19 -18.86
CA LYS A 693 18.35 46.34 -20.32
C LYS A 693 17.17 45.62 -20.93
N HIS A 694 16.45 44.79 -20.16
CA HIS A 694 15.24 44.13 -20.61
C HIS A 694 15.41 43.25 -21.87
N GLN A 695 16.64 42.82 -22.18
CA GLN A 695 16.92 41.95 -23.34
C GLN A 695 16.83 40.48 -22.96
N PHE A 696 17.59 40.04 -21.95
CA PHE A 696 17.56 38.66 -21.45
C PHE A 696 16.40 38.41 -20.48
N SER A 697 16.06 39.36 -19.60
CA SER A 697 15.05 39.22 -18.54
C SER A 697 13.60 39.13 -19.03
N ASP A 698 13.34 39.47 -20.29
CA ASP A 698 11.99 39.55 -20.86
C ASP A 698 11.72 38.38 -21.83
N ILE A 699 12.72 37.54 -22.09
CA ILE A 699 12.57 36.35 -22.94
C ILE A 699 11.74 35.30 -22.19
N ASN A 700 10.75 34.72 -22.88
CA ASN A 700 9.90 33.67 -22.34
C ASN A 700 10.69 32.41 -21.99
N CYS A 701 10.38 31.85 -20.83
CA CYS A 701 11.04 30.65 -20.33
C CYS A 701 10.53 29.38 -21.06
N THR A 702 11.32 28.87 -22.00
CA THR A 702 11.09 27.59 -22.69
C THR A 702 12.34 26.71 -22.58
N LYS A 703 12.19 25.37 -22.62
CA LYS A 703 13.34 24.43 -22.54
C LYS A 703 14.41 24.74 -23.60
N ALA A 704 14.00 25.09 -24.82
CA ALA A 704 14.90 25.48 -25.90
C ALA A 704 15.66 26.78 -25.60
N ASN A 705 14.97 27.80 -25.06
CA ASN A 705 15.58 29.09 -24.71
C ASN A 705 16.55 28.98 -23.54
N VAL A 706 16.26 28.14 -22.54
CA VAL A 706 17.18 27.93 -21.41
C VAL A 706 18.47 27.26 -21.87
N VAL A 707 18.38 26.19 -22.68
CA VAL A 707 19.56 25.53 -23.25
C VAL A 707 20.35 26.47 -24.16
N ARG A 708 19.67 27.36 -24.90
CA ARG A 708 20.32 28.27 -25.84
C ARG A 708 20.98 29.48 -25.17
N TYR A 709 20.25 30.22 -24.35
CA TYR A 709 20.72 31.50 -23.80
C TYR A 709 21.39 31.34 -22.44
N VAL A 710 20.78 30.60 -21.51
CA VAL A 710 21.34 30.45 -20.15
C VAL A 710 22.66 29.68 -20.21
N LYS A 711 22.71 28.55 -20.92
CA LYS A 711 23.95 27.75 -21.07
C LYS A 711 25.07 28.56 -21.74
N THR A 712 24.75 29.40 -22.72
CA THR A 712 25.75 30.25 -23.39
C THR A 712 26.30 31.30 -22.43
N GLY A 713 25.45 31.93 -21.61
CA GLY A 713 25.89 32.86 -20.56
C GLY A 713 26.76 32.18 -19.50
N CYS A 714 26.40 30.95 -19.14
CA CYS A 714 27.17 30.11 -18.24
C CYS A 714 28.60 29.85 -18.75
N ILE A 715 28.72 29.45 -20.03
CA ILE A 715 30.01 29.23 -20.69
C ILE A 715 30.79 30.56 -20.76
N LEU A 716 30.14 31.66 -21.14
CA LEU A 716 30.78 32.98 -21.21
C LEU A 716 31.40 33.39 -19.87
N LEU A 717 30.68 33.27 -18.76
CA LEU A 717 31.21 33.59 -17.43
C LEU A 717 32.36 32.65 -17.05
N SER A 718 32.24 31.35 -17.33
CA SER A 718 33.32 30.39 -17.06
C SER A 718 34.60 30.70 -17.87
N THR A 719 34.48 31.04 -19.15
CA THR A 719 35.60 31.42 -20.03
C THR A 719 36.25 32.75 -19.60
N LEU A 720 35.48 33.70 -19.05
CA LEU A 720 36.03 34.95 -18.51
C LEU A 720 36.74 34.74 -17.16
N LEU A 721 36.21 33.86 -16.31
CA LEU A 721 36.81 33.52 -15.01
C LEU A 721 38.05 32.63 -15.12
N SER A 722 38.26 31.96 -16.26
CA SER A 722 39.46 31.14 -16.46
C SER A 722 40.74 31.96 -16.67
N HIS A 723 40.63 33.29 -16.87
CA HIS A 723 41.76 34.18 -17.16
C HIS A 723 41.74 35.43 -16.28
N VAL A 724 42.92 35.90 -15.86
CA VAL A 724 43.07 37.04 -14.94
C VAL A 724 42.55 38.36 -15.55
N ASP A 725 42.77 38.59 -16.84
CA ASP A 725 42.26 39.80 -17.51
C ASP A 725 40.74 39.76 -17.69
N GLY A 726 40.16 38.58 -17.90
CA GLY A 726 38.70 38.39 -17.93
C GLY A 726 38.05 38.64 -16.56
N VAL A 727 38.71 38.23 -15.47
CA VAL A 727 38.32 38.55 -14.09
C VAL A 727 38.31 40.06 -13.84
N ARG A 728 39.38 40.78 -14.22
CA ARG A 728 39.44 42.25 -14.12
C ARG A 728 38.32 42.92 -14.94
N TYR A 729 38.06 42.40 -16.14
CA TYR A 729 37.02 42.94 -17.01
C TYR A 729 35.61 42.73 -16.45
N LEU A 730 35.35 41.59 -15.79
CA LEU A 730 34.09 41.35 -15.07
C LEU A 730 33.96 42.27 -13.85
N GLU A 731 35.06 42.54 -13.15
CA GLU A 731 35.11 43.44 -11.99
C GLU A 731 34.81 44.91 -12.35
N GLU A 732 35.16 45.35 -13.56
CA GLU A 732 34.80 46.68 -14.08
C GLU A 732 33.39 46.73 -14.70
N ASN A 733 32.75 45.59 -14.95
CA ASN A 733 31.48 45.52 -15.64
C ASN A 733 30.30 45.84 -14.72
N LYS A 734 29.31 46.58 -15.24
CA LYS A 734 28.08 46.92 -14.51
C LYS A 734 27.15 45.73 -14.26
N LEU A 735 27.36 44.56 -14.87
CA LEU A 735 26.47 43.40 -14.78
C LEU A 735 26.22 42.97 -13.31
N LEU A 736 27.27 42.73 -12.53
CA LEU A 736 27.15 42.23 -11.17
C LEU A 736 26.61 43.31 -10.21
N ASN A 737 26.99 44.56 -10.43
CA ASN A 737 26.41 45.69 -9.70
C ASN A 737 24.90 45.84 -9.95
N GLN A 738 24.46 45.70 -11.21
CA GLN A 738 23.03 45.74 -11.55
C GLN A 738 22.26 44.54 -11.00
N LEU A 739 22.90 43.37 -10.90
CA LEU A 739 22.30 42.21 -10.25
C LEU A 739 22.16 42.44 -8.74
N ALA A 740 23.15 43.05 -8.08
CA ALA A 740 23.05 43.42 -6.67
C ALA A 740 21.94 44.46 -6.45
N GLU A 741 21.87 45.51 -7.28
CA GLU A 741 20.79 46.52 -7.25
C GLU A 741 19.41 45.87 -7.43
N ALA A 742 19.25 44.97 -8.41
CA ALA A 742 17.99 44.28 -8.66
C ALA A 742 17.58 43.30 -7.54
N LEU A 743 18.54 42.72 -6.80
CA LEU A 743 18.26 41.90 -5.62
C LEU A 743 17.92 42.77 -4.40
N ASP A 744 18.55 43.94 -4.27
CA ASP A 744 18.28 44.92 -3.21
C ASP A 744 16.90 45.59 -3.36
N GLU A 745 16.37 45.71 -4.59
CA GLU A 745 14.97 46.16 -4.85
C GLU A 745 13.92 45.25 -4.19
N LEU A 746 14.28 44.03 -3.80
CA LEU A 746 13.39 43.10 -3.11
C LEU A 746 13.33 43.34 -1.59
N ASP A 747 14.14 44.26 -1.04
CA ASP A 747 14.17 44.57 0.39
C ASP A 747 12.87 45.31 0.82
N PRO A 748 12.04 44.69 1.70
CA PRO A 748 10.81 45.30 2.19
C PRO A 748 11.02 46.62 2.94
N LEU A 749 12.23 46.85 3.48
CA LEU A 749 12.55 48.07 4.24
C LEU A 749 12.85 49.26 3.33
N LYS A 750 13.39 49.04 2.12
CA LYS A 750 13.70 50.10 1.15
C LYS A 750 12.49 50.52 0.31
N ASN A 751 11.54 49.62 0.09
CA ASN A 751 10.30 49.91 -0.66
C ASN A 751 9.22 50.65 0.14
N ARG A 752 9.54 51.15 1.35
CA ARG A 752 8.57 51.88 2.20
C ARG A 752 8.41 53.36 1.80
N ASP A 753 9.38 53.93 1.09
CA ASP A 753 9.32 55.28 0.55
C ASP A 753 8.64 55.23 -0.83
N GLY A 754 7.33 55.50 -0.87
CA GLY A 754 6.42 55.34 -2.01
C GLY A 754 6.74 56.15 -3.28
N SER A 755 7.88 55.88 -3.92
CA SER A 755 8.35 56.55 -5.14
C SER A 755 8.64 55.61 -6.31
N ALA A 756 8.35 54.31 -6.18
CA ALA A 756 8.58 53.31 -7.22
C ALA A 756 7.30 52.50 -7.56
N GLU A 757 6.21 53.17 -7.97
CA GLU A 757 4.95 52.50 -8.37
C GLU A 757 4.86 52.14 -9.88
N LEU A 758 5.94 52.27 -10.67
CA LEU A 758 5.85 52.11 -12.15
C LEU A 758 6.72 51.03 -12.79
N ALA A 759 7.56 50.30 -12.05
CA ALA A 759 8.36 49.21 -12.62
C ALA A 759 8.25 47.95 -11.76
N GLU A 760 7.77 46.86 -12.36
CA GLU A 760 7.76 45.55 -11.73
C GLU A 760 9.21 45.08 -11.49
N PRO A 761 9.60 44.70 -10.25
CA PRO A 761 10.95 44.23 -9.95
C PRO A 761 11.36 43.06 -10.85
N ILE A 762 12.64 43.01 -11.27
CA ILE A 762 13.15 41.99 -12.20
C ILE A 762 12.97 40.56 -11.67
N PHE A 763 13.06 40.42 -10.34
CA PHE A 763 12.89 39.18 -9.59
C PHE A 763 11.51 39.10 -8.90
N SER A 764 10.46 39.68 -9.49
CA SER A 764 9.09 39.45 -9.05
C SER A 764 8.71 37.96 -9.19
N LYS A 765 7.67 37.54 -8.47
CA LYS A 765 7.19 36.16 -8.54
C LYS A 765 6.77 35.79 -9.96
N GLU A 766 6.03 36.65 -10.67
CA GLU A 766 5.53 36.41 -12.03
C GLU A 766 6.64 36.40 -13.09
N ARG A 767 7.70 37.20 -12.92
CA ARG A 767 8.82 37.19 -13.87
C ARG A 767 9.74 36.00 -13.68
N MET A 768 9.96 35.57 -12.43
CA MET A 768 10.63 34.30 -12.13
C MET A 768 9.92 33.11 -12.77
N THR A 769 8.61 33.25 -13.07
CA THR A 769 7.82 32.17 -13.67
C THR A 769 7.81 32.15 -15.19
N HIS A 770 7.52 33.30 -15.79
CA HIS A 770 7.23 33.40 -17.22
C HIS A 770 8.47 33.74 -18.04
N THR A 771 9.50 34.34 -17.44
CA THR A 771 10.69 34.82 -18.16
C THR A 771 11.99 34.13 -17.72
N LEU A 772 13.09 34.41 -18.42
CA LEU A 772 14.43 33.90 -18.10
C LEU A 772 15.07 34.59 -16.88
N SER A 773 14.36 35.39 -16.08
CA SER A 773 14.90 36.02 -14.87
C SER A 773 15.49 35.01 -13.88
N GLY A 774 14.91 33.81 -13.77
CA GLY A 774 15.47 32.73 -12.95
C GLY A 774 16.86 32.26 -13.40
N GLY A 775 17.20 32.44 -14.67
CA GLY A 775 18.52 32.12 -15.24
C GLY A 775 19.65 33.03 -14.74
N TYR A 776 19.36 34.12 -14.01
CA TYR A 776 20.42 34.87 -13.35
C TYR A 776 20.99 34.11 -12.15
N PHE A 777 20.20 33.29 -11.46
CA PHE A 777 20.69 32.45 -10.35
C PHE A 777 21.64 31.37 -10.84
N THR A 778 21.41 30.77 -12.01
CA THR A 778 22.36 29.81 -12.62
C THR A 778 23.68 30.48 -13.03
N LEU A 779 23.62 31.73 -13.53
CA LEU A 779 24.81 32.52 -13.85
C LEU A 779 25.62 32.88 -12.60
N MET A 780 24.96 33.30 -11.52
CA MET A 780 25.60 33.55 -10.22
C MET A 780 26.19 32.27 -9.62
N GLY A 781 25.53 31.12 -9.80
CA GLY A 781 26.04 29.82 -9.40
C GLY A 781 27.41 29.48 -9.97
N ILE A 782 27.68 29.87 -11.23
CA ILE A 782 29.00 29.61 -11.86
C ILE A 782 30.11 30.45 -11.25
N LEU A 783 29.80 31.66 -10.79
CA LEU A 783 30.77 32.48 -10.07
C LEU A 783 31.19 31.80 -8.76
N THR A 784 30.27 31.10 -8.09
CA THR A 784 30.59 30.38 -6.85
C THR A 784 31.50 29.17 -7.01
N LYS A 785 31.63 28.64 -8.23
CA LYS A 785 32.55 27.54 -8.54
C LYS A 785 34.03 27.96 -8.54
N HIS A 786 34.31 29.24 -8.81
CA HIS A 786 35.67 29.76 -8.94
C HIS A 786 36.03 30.66 -7.74
N LYS A 787 37.21 30.48 -7.14
CA LYS A 787 37.68 31.32 -6.01
C LYS A 787 37.67 32.82 -6.34
N ASP A 788 38.11 33.19 -7.55
CA ASP A 788 38.07 34.57 -8.02
C ASP A 788 36.63 35.08 -8.21
N GLY A 789 35.69 34.22 -8.59
CA GLY A 789 34.28 34.58 -8.74
C GLY A 789 33.62 34.90 -7.39
N VAL A 790 33.90 34.08 -6.35
CA VAL A 790 33.45 34.35 -4.97
C VAL A 790 33.97 35.70 -4.47
N ARG A 791 35.25 36.02 -4.70
CA ARG A 791 35.85 37.32 -4.33
C ARG A 791 35.14 38.49 -5.01
N ILE A 792 34.79 38.37 -6.29
CA ILE A 792 34.05 39.42 -7.01
C ILE A 792 32.64 39.58 -6.42
N MET A 793 31.95 38.47 -6.10
CA MET A 793 30.62 38.51 -5.50
C MET A 793 30.60 39.18 -4.12
N GLU A 794 31.64 38.96 -3.31
CA GLU A 794 31.83 39.63 -2.02
C GLU A 794 32.02 41.15 -2.21
N LYS A 795 32.86 41.56 -3.17
CA LYS A 795 33.09 42.98 -3.48
C LYS A 795 31.79 43.72 -3.83
N PHE A 796 30.92 43.08 -4.60
CA PHE A 796 29.60 43.63 -4.97
C PHE A 796 28.49 43.35 -3.95
N LYS A 797 28.82 42.80 -2.76
CA LYS A 797 27.89 42.52 -1.66
C LYS A 797 26.72 41.58 -2.01
N LEU A 798 26.86 40.72 -3.02
CA LEU A 798 25.79 39.80 -3.45
C LEU A 798 25.42 38.79 -2.34
N PHE A 799 26.39 38.31 -1.57
CA PHE A 799 26.11 37.41 -0.44
C PHE A 799 25.32 38.09 0.68
N SER A 800 25.51 39.40 0.91
CA SER A 800 24.70 40.16 1.86
C SER A 800 23.24 40.20 1.42
N SER A 801 22.98 40.45 0.13
CA SER A 801 21.62 40.38 -0.43
C SER A 801 21.06 38.96 -0.31
N PHE A 802 21.84 37.89 -0.55
CA PHE A 802 21.37 36.51 -0.35
C PHE A 802 20.98 36.19 1.10
N TYR A 803 21.73 36.69 2.09
CA TYR A 803 21.36 36.53 3.49
C TYR A 803 20.05 37.25 3.83
N GLN A 804 19.80 38.42 3.26
CA GLN A 804 18.52 39.12 3.40
C GLN A 804 17.37 38.34 2.73
N LEU A 805 17.60 37.81 1.52
CA LEU A 805 16.61 36.98 0.82
C LEU A 805 16.22 35.72 1.60
N SER A 806 17.17 35.13 2.35
CA SER A 806 16.88 33.96 3.19
C SER A 806 15.85 34.25 4.30
N GLU A 807 15.73 35.51 4.74
CA GLU A 807 14.84 35.94 5.83
C GLU A 807 13.41 36.30 5.35
N LEU A 808 13.20 36.43 4.04
CA LEU A 808 11.89 36.76 3.48
C LEU A 808 10.89 35.61 3.71
N ARG A 809 9.73 35.92 4.33
CA ARG A 809 8.74 34.89 4.72
C ARG A 809 7.88 34.34 3.57
N ASN A 810 7.69 35.10 2.49
CA ASN A 810 6.73 34.78 1.42
C ASN A 810 7.37 34.56 0.03
N ARG A 811 8.69 34.34 -0.02
CA ARG A 811 9.47 34.21 -1.26
C ARG A 811 10.29 32.91 -1.28
N ASP A 812 9.58 31.80 -1.20
CA ASP A 812 10.15 30.46 -1.22
C ASP A 812 10.84 30.12 -2.54
N ASP A 813 10.33 30.68 -3.64
CA ASP A 813 10.88 30.56 -5.00
C ASP A 813 12.35 31.00 -5.07
N LEU A 814 12.69 32.09 -4.37
CA LEU A 814 14.07 32.61 -4.33
C LEU A 814 14.99 31.73 -3.49
N LYS A 815 14.50 31.19 -2.37
CA LYS A 815 15.28 30.29 -1.51
C LYS A 815 15.58 28.98 -2.23
N VAL A 816 14.60 28.41 -2.93
CA VAL A 816 14.79 27.22 -3.77
C VAL A 816 15.77 27.51 -4.91
N ALA A 817 15.67 28.68 -5.57
CA ALA A 817 16.60 29.07 -6.62
C ALA A 817 18.04 29.25 -6.09
N LEU A 818 18.22 29.79 -4.88
CA LEU A 818 19.54 29.89 -4.23
C LEU A 818 20.10 28.52 -3.89
N ILE A 819 19.30 27.63 -3.30
CA ILE A 819 19.74 26.28 -2.92
C ILE A 819 20.17 25.47 -4.14
N THR A 820 19.38 25.51 -5.22
CA THR A 820 19.58 24.62 -6.37
C THR A 820 20.70 25.02 -7.33
N ASN A 821 21.08 26.30 -7.35
CA ASN A 821 22.00 26.83 -8.36
C ASN A 821 23.41 27.12 -7.84
N MET A 822 23.62 27.22 -6.52
CA MET A 822 24.91 27.54 -5.93
C MET A 822 25.81 26.30 -5.85
N ASP A 823 27.12 26.51 -5.96
CA ASP A 823 28.11 25.44 -5.80
C ASP A 823 28.61 25.36 -4.35
N TYR A 824 28.62 24.15 -3.78
CA TYR A 824 28.97 23.89 -2.38
C TYR A 824 30.34 23.23 -2.20
N THR A 825 31.11 23.11 -3.29
CA THR A 825 32.43 22.44 -3.25
C THR A 825 33.46 23.24 -2.46
N LEU A 826 33.42 24.57 -2.55
CA LEU A 826 34.27 25.48 -1.80
C LEU A 826 33.68 25.78 -0.42
N ASP A 827 34.54 25.81 0.59
CA ASP A 827 34.15 26.27 1.91
C ASP A 827 34.00 27.79 1.95
N GLY A 828 32.88 28.29 2.46
CA GLY A 828 32.56 29.72 2.45
C GLY A 828 31.07 30.03 2.53
N HIS A 829 30.68 31.20 2.02
CA HIS A 829 29.34 31.77 2.14
C HIS A 829 28.20 30.86 1.64
N ALA A 830 28.42 30.06 0.59
CA ALA A 830 27.40 29.16 0.06
C ALA A 830 26.96 28.10 1.09
N ARG A 831 27.92 27.45 1.78
CA ARG A 831 27.63 26.46 2.83
C ARG A 831 26.97 27.08 4.05
N VAL A 832 27.42 28.27 4.45
CA VAL A 832 26.82 29.00 5.59
C VAL A 832 25.38 29.39 5.28
N LEU A 833 25.09 29.84 4.05
CA LEU A 833 23.74 30.16 3.61
C LEU A 833 22.83 28.92 3.61
N LEU A 834 23.33 27.78 3.12
CA LEU A 834 22.58 26.52 3.16
C LEU A 834 22.29 26.08 4.60
N SER A 835 23.30 26.12 5.48
CA SER A 835 23.14 25.81 6.91
C SER A 835 22.10 26.74 7.56
N LYS A 836 22.13 28.04 7.27
CA LYS A 836 21.13 28.99 7.78
C LYS A 836 19.72 28.64 7.31
N ILE A 837 19.53 28.31 6.03
CA ILE A 837 18.21 27.95 5.50
C ILE A 837 17.73 26.63 6.11
N MET A 838 18.62 25.68 6.33
CA MET A 838 18.34 24.38 6.97
C MET A 838 17.94 24.50 8.44
N THR A 839 18.40 25.51 9.19
CA THR A 839 18.04 25.66 10.62
C THR A 839 16.94 26.70 10.88
N SER A 840 16.87 27.76 10.08
CA SER A 840 16.00 28.93 10.31
C SER A 840 14.93 29.16 9.25
N GLY A 841 14.86 28.30 8.22
CA GLY A 841 13.83 28.34 7.19
C GLY A 841 12.46 27.88 7.69
N TYR A 842 11.41 28.10 6.89
CA TYR A 842 10.08 27.53 7.10
C TYR A 842 10.09 26.01 6.84
N ASN A 843 9.23 25.23 7.49
CA ASN A 843 9.31 23.75 7.53
C ASN A 843 9.49 23.10 6.14
N PRO A 844 8.71 23.43 5.09
CA PRO A 844 8.87 22.85 3.76
C PRO A 844 10.19 23.21 3.08
N ILE A 845 10.76 24.38 3.39
CA ILE A 845 12.06 24.81 2.85
C ILE A 845 13.21 24.12 3.57
N ARG A 846 13.11 23.88 4.88
CA ARG A 846 14.09 23.06 5.62
C ARG A 846 14.10 21.63 5.10
N LEU A 847 12.91 21.06 4.89
CA LEU A 847 12.75 19.73 4.27
C LEU A 847 13.35 19.69 2.86
N PHE A 848 13.04 20.67 2.01
CA PHE A 848 13.60 20.77 0.66
C PHE A 848 15.13 20.92 0.68
N ALA A 849 15.67 21.76 1.55
CA ALA A 849 17.12 21.95 1.70
C ALA A 849 17.80 20.65 2.16
N THR A 850 17.20 19.92 3.10
CA THR A 850 17.68 18.61 3.56
C THR A 850 17.64 17.57 2.42
N GLN A 851 16.55 17.51 1.65
CA GLN A 851 16.46 16.64 0.47
C GLN A 851 17.51 17.00 -0.61
N HIS A 852 17.74 18.29 -0.82
CA HIS A 852 18.74 18.77 -1.77
C HIS A 852 20.16 18.41 -1.33
N LEU A 853 20.45 18.46 -0.02
CA LEU A 853 21.72 18.00 0.53
C LEU A 853 21.97 16.52 0.21
N GLY A 854 20.92 15.68 0.28
CA GLY A 854 20.99 14.29 -0.20
C GLY A 854 21.29 14.16 -1.70
N SER A 855 20.76 15.07 -2.53
CA SER A 855 21.12 15.13 -3.96
C SER A 855 22.59 15.46 -4.15
N ILE A 856 23.12 16.44 -3.40
CA ILE A 856 24.55 16.81 -3.44
C ILE A 856 25.42 15.62 -3.04
N MET A 857 25.04 14.90 -1.98
CA MET A 857 25.77 13.72 -1.50
C MET A 857 25.90 12.65 -2.58
N ARG A 858 24.82 12.34 -3.30
CA ARG A 858 24.83 11.36 -4.42
C ARG A 858 25.64 11.82 -5.63
N MET A 859 25.86 13.13 -5.75
CA MET A 859 26.62 13.74 -6.86
C MET A 859 28.09 13.99 -6.51
N ALA A 860 28.47 13.90 -5.22
CA ALA A 860 29.83 14.11 -4.78
C ALA A 860 30.68 12.88 -5.10
N ASP A 861 31.85 13.08 -5.72
CA ASP A 861 32.83 12.00 -5.95
C ASP A 861 33.25 11.39 -4.61
N GLU A 862 33.54 10.08 -4.59
CA GLU A 862 34.03 9.35 -3.41
C GLU A 862 35.30 9.98 -2.79
N SER A 863 36.05 10.78 -3.55
CA SER A 863 37.23 11.52 -3.10
C SER A 863 36.94 12.84 -2.35
N ALA A 864 35.72 13.39 -2.45
CA ALA A 864 35.36 14.62 -1.75
C ALA A 864 34.93 14.30 -0.31
N SER A 865 35.53 14.97 0.67
CA SER A 865 35.18 14.76 2.08
C SER A 865 33.73 15.17 2.35
N ASN A 866 32.88 14.16 2.61
CA ASN A 866 31.48 14.34 3.01
C ASN A 866 31.32 14.86 4.45
N ASP A 867 32.42 15.19 5.16
CA ASP A 867 32.41 15.61 6.57
C ASP A 867 31.41 16.75 6.85
N TRP A 868 31.39 17.79 6.00
CA TRP A 868 30.47 18.92 6.18
C TRP A 868 29.01 18.53 5.95
N ILE A 869 28.73 17.59 5.05
CA ILE A 869 27.38 17.07 4.76
C ILE A 869 26.87 16.30 5.97
N ILE A 870 27.67 15.38 6.50
CA ILE A 870 27.33 14.58 7.67
C ILE A 870 27.06 15.49 8.88
N ARG A 871 27.90 16.51 9.13
CA ARG A 871 27.68 17.48 10.22
C ARG A 871 26.36 18.25 10.09
N LEU A 872 26.00 18.67 8.87
CA LEU A 872 24.72 19.34 8.64
C LEU A 872 23.53 18.39 8.85
N LEU A 873 23.62 17.15 8.38
CA LEU A 873 22.57 16.16 8.60
C LEU A 873 22.42 15.81 10.09
N VAL A 874 23.53 15.68 10.84
CA VAL A 874 23.50 15.51 12.31
C VAL A 874 22.79 16.68 12.99
N THR A 875 23.00 17.90 12.51
CA THR A 875 22.28 19.08 13.03
C THR A 875 20.77 18.97 12.77
N GLN A 876 20.35 18.41 11.63
CA GLN A 876 18.94 18.22 11.29
C GLN A 876 18.25 17.08 12.05
N LEU A 877 19.01 16.17 12.69
CA LEU A 877 18.43 15.17 13.60
C LEU A 877 17.72 15.81 14.81
N TYR A 878 18.07 17.05 15.15
CA TYR A 878 17.50 17.80 16.26
C TYR A 878 16.46 18.86 15.82
N ASP A 879 15.97 18.79 14.57
CA ASP A 879 14.90 19.68 14.11
C ASP A 879 13.59 19.42 14.86
N THR A 880 12.79 20.47 15.09
CA THR A 880 11.51 20.37 15.78
C THR A 880 10.43 19.68 14.94
N HIS A 881 10.61 19.62 13.61
CA HIS A 881 9.67 19.01 12.69
C HIS A 881 10.07 17.57 12.34
N LEU A 882 9.21 16.60 12.68
CA LEU A 882 9.47 15.17 12.54
C LEU A 882 9.85 14.75 11.10
N GLU A 883 9.21 15.32 10.07
CA GLU A 883 9.54 14.96 8.67
C GLU A 883 10.97 15.37 8.28
N VAL A 884 11.51 16.44 8.88
CA VAL A 884 12.88 16.91 8.59
C VAL A 884 13.89 16.00 9.27
N SER A 885 13.67 15.66 10.55
CA SER A 885 14.54 14.73 11.26
C SER A 885 14.48 13.32 10.66
N GLN A 886 13.31 12.83 10.25
CA GLN A 886 13.16 11.55 9.54
C GLN A 886 13.87 11.56 8.18
N MET A 887 13.77 12.65 7.41
CA MET A 887 14.53 12.78 6.16
C MET A 887 16.05 12.78 6.42
N ALA A 888 16.50 13.47 7.47
CA ALA A 888 17.91 13.48 7.86
C ALA A 888 18.41 12.08 8.27
N VAL A 889 17.60 11.31 9.01
CA VAL A 889 17.90 9.90 9.34
C VAL A 889 18.04 9.08 8.07
N ASN A 890 17.09 9.15 7.14
CA ASN A 890 17.12 8.37 5.90
C ASN A 890 18.36 8.70 5.05
N LEU A 891 18.72 9.98 4.97
CA LEU A 891 19.92 10.41 4.24
C LEU A 891 21.21 10.00 4.94
N LEU A 892 21.24 10.03 6.27
CA LEU A 892 22.39 9.51 7.03
C LEU A 892 22.52 8.00 6.88
N ASP A 893 21.41 7.26 6.88
CA ASP A 893 21.41 5.81 6.66
C ASP A 893 22.01 5.47 5.29
N GLU A 894 21.59 6.21 4.25
CA GLU A 894 22.17 6.13 2.90
C GLU A 894 23.66 6.51 2.90
N ALA A 895 24.03 7.60 3.57
CA ALA A 895 25.43 8.05 3.66
C ALA A 895 26.34 7.01 4.32
N CYS A 896 25.80 6.28 5.31
CA CYS A 896 26.49 5.26 6.10
C CYS A 896 26.66 3.93 5.35
N GLU A 897 26.23 3.81 4.09
CA GLU A 897 26.67 2.69 3.23
C GLU A 897 28.19 2.72 3.02
N ASN A 898 28.79 3.91 2.98
CA ASN A 898 30.24 4.05 2.97
C ASN A 898 30.80 4.00 4.40
N GLN A 899 31.65 3.02 4.66
CA GLN A 899 32.32 2.80 5.95
C GLN A 899 33.00 4.07 6.50
N ALA A 900 33.60 4.89 5.64
CA ALA A 900 34.27 6.12 6.06
C ALA A 900 33.29 7.17 6.62
N ASN A 901 32.10 7.29 6.03
CA ASN A 901 31.06 8.20 6.50
C ASN A 901 30.45 7.72 7.82
N LEU A 902 30.29 6.40 7.97
CA LEU A 902 29.80 5.79 9.20
C LEU A 902 30.74 6.06 10.37
N GLU A 903 32.05 5.88 10.18
CA GLU A 903 33.05 6.23 11.21
C GLU A 903 33.05 7.72 11.56
N LEU A 904 32.84 8.61 10.58
CA LEU A 904 32.69 10.05 10.83
C LEU A 904 31.44 10.35 11.66
N LEU A 905 30.31 9.70 11.36
CA LEU A 905 29.06 9.87 12.10
C LEU A 905 29.20 9.39 13.55
N VAL A 906 29.84 8.22 13.77
CA VAL A 906 30.12 7.71 15.12
C VAL A 906 31.04 8.66 15.90
N LYS A 907 32.05 9.24 15.25
CA LYS A 907 32.92 10.28 15.86
C LYS A 907 32.14 11.52 16.30
N CYS A 908 31.05 11.86 15.62
CA CYS A 908 30.18 12.98 16.02
C CYS A 908 29.34 12.69 17.27
N ARG A 909 29.20 11.42 17.70
CA ARG A 909 28.42 10.98 18.88
C ARG A 909 27.04 11.66 19.01
N PRO A 910 26.14 11.54 18.01
CA PRO A 910 24.80 12.11 18.12
C PRO A 910 23.97 11.37 19.18
N SER A 911 23.17 12.09 19.97
CA SER A 911 22.16 11.45 20.81
C SER A 911 20.95 11.10 19.95
N LEU A 912 20.61 9.81 19.84
CA LEU A 912 19.52 9.33 18.99
C LEU A 912 18.25 8.96 19.79
N GLY A 913 18.30 8.98 21.12
CA GLY A 913 17.20 8.52 21.98
C GLY A 913 15.88 9.32 21.81
N HIS A 914 15.95 10.59 21.41
CA HIS A 914 14.73 11.41 21.18
C HIS A 914 13.98 11.06 19.89
N LEU A 915 14.60 10.29 18.99
CA LEU A 915 14.00 9.90 17.71
C LEU A 915 13.09 8.67 17.82
N GLY A 916 13.10 7.97 18.96
CA GLY A 916 12.38 6.72 19.14
C GLY A 916 12.73 5.70 18.06
N GLU A 917 11.72 5.04 17.50
CA GLU A 917 11.89 4.01 16.47
C GLU A 917 12.53 4.54 15.17
N VAL A 918 12.38 5.83 14.87
CA VAL A 918 12.99 6.44 13.67
C VAL A 918 14.51 6.40 13.74
N GLY A 919 15.10 6.43 14.95
CA GLY A 919 16.55 6.35 15.14
C GLY A 919 17.13 4.94 15.06
N ASN A 920 16.30 3.89 15.14
CA ASN A 920 16.75 2.50 15.23
C ASN A 920 17.63 2.05 14.05
N PRO A 921 17.34 2.39 12.77
CA PRO A 921 18.20 1.99 11.66
C PRO A 921 19.66 2.47 11.81
N LEU A 922 19.85 3.71 12.27
CA LEU A 922 21.19 4.27 12.51
C LEU A 922 21.88 3.59 13.70
N LEU A 923 21.14 3.31 14.78
CA LEU A 923 21.67 2.59 15.94
C LEU A 923 22.14 1.18 15.56
N LEU A 924 21.37 0.46 14.74
CA LEU A 924 21.75 -0.85 14.21
C LEU A 924 23.01 -0.74 13.34
N ARG A 925 23.13 0.29 12.48
CA ARG A 925 24.35 0.49 11.69
C ARG A 925 25.58 0.81 12.55
N PHE A 926 25.45 1.49 13.69
CA PHE A 926 26.60 1.75 14.58
C PHE A 926 27.22 0.45 15.10
N LEU A 927 26.42 -0.61 15.31
CA LEU A 927 26.90 -1.93 15.73
C LEU A 927 27.81 -2.60 14.70
N SER A 928 27.72 -2.20 13.42
CA SER A 928 28.55 -2.78 12.35
C SER A 928 30.04 -2.43 12.45
N THR A 929 30.40 -1.46 13.29
CA THR A 929 31.77 -0.96 13.46
C THR A 929 32.23 -1.12 14.90
N SER A 930 33.49 -1.48 15.13
CA SER A 930 34.01 -1.66 16.50
C SER A 930 33.95 -0.36 17.32
N THR A 931 34.15 0.80 16.69
CA THR A 931 34.04 2.11 17.37
C THR A 931 32.60 2.44 17.79
N GLY A 932 31.62 2.12 16.93
CA GLY A 932 30.21 2.29 17.23
C GLY A 932 29.69 1.28 18.26
N PHE A 933 30.17 0.03 18.21
CA PHE A 933 29.88 -0.98 19.21
C PHE A 933 30.33 -0.54 20.61
N CYS A 934 31.58 -0.09 20.76
CA CYS A 934 32.06 0.42 22.05
C CYS A 934 31.23 1.61 22.55
N TYR A 935 30.89 2.55 21.64
CA TYR A 935 30.05 3.70 21.98
C TYR A 935 28.65 3.29 22.49
N LEU A 936 28.00 2.30 21.86
CA LEU A 936 26.70 1.80 22.29
C LEU A 936 26.79 0.93 23.54
N SER A 937 27.90 0.22 23.72
CA SER A 937 28.17 -0.56 24.93
C SER A 937 28.38 0.36 26.13
N ASP A 938 29.06 1.50 25.97
CA ASP A 938 29.23 2.52 27.01
C ASP A 938 27.88 3.13 27.46
N LEU A 939 26.85 3.03 26.63
CA LEU A 939 25.49 3.52 26.91
C LEU A 939 24.53 2.41 27.41
N ASP A 940 25.04 1.20 27.70
CA ASP A 940 24.25 0.02 28.09
C ASP A 940 23.12 -0.33 27.09
N TYR A 941 23.24 0.11 25.83
CA TYR A 941 22.21 -0.12 24.82
C TYR A 941 22.25 -1.56 24.30
N VAL A 942 23.45 -2.11 24.06
CA VAL A 942 23.64 -3.39 23.35
C VAL A 942 23.01 -4.57 24.10
N GLN A 943 23.23 -4.68 25.41
CA GLN A 943 22.74 -5.81 26.20
C GLN A 943 21.22 -5.79 26.33
N LYS A 944 20.64 -4.62 26.63
CA LYS A 944 19.19 -4.45 26.73
C LYS A 944 18.50 -4.79 25.41
N GLU A 945 19.04 -4.29 24.30
CA GLU A 945 18.49 -4.59 22.98
C GLU A 945 18.63 -6.06 22.61
N MET A 946 19.75 -6.71 22.96
CA MET A 946 19.92 -8.14 22.71
C MET A 946 18.84 -8.99 23.39
N ASP A 947 18.48 -8.64 24.63
CA ASP A 947 17.42 -9.32 25.38
C ASP A 947 16.03 -9.00 24.77
N ASP A 948 15.74 -7.72 24.45
CA ASP A 948 14.49 -7.31 23.76
C ASP A 948 14.30 -8.03 22.40
N TRP A 949 15.39 -8.20 21.64
CA TRP A 949 15.37 -8.89 20.35
C TRP A 949 15.13 -10.39 20.51
N PHE A 950 15.70 -11.01 21.54
CA PHE A 950 15.50 -12.42 21.84
C PHE A 950 14.03 -12.71 22.22
N GLU A 951 13.42 -11.88 23.08
CA GLU A 951 12.06 -12.12 23.57
C GLU A 951 10.96 -11.74 22.57
N TYR A 952 11.05 -10.56 21.93
CA TYR A 952 9.93 -10.00 21.17
C TYR A 952 10.28 -9.48 19.77
N ARG A 953 11.40 -8.75 19.59
CA ARG A 953 11.62 -8.05 18.30
C ARG A 953 11.95 -8.99 17.14
N ASN A 954 12.48 -10.19 17.38
CA ASN A 954 12.63 -11.21 16.34
C ASN A 954 11.28 -11.55 15.67
N HIS A 955 10.21 -11.68 16.45
CA HIS A 955 8.86 -11.95 15.93
C HIS A 955 8.32 -10.76 15.13
N GLN A 956 8.49 -9.54 15.65
CA GLN A 956 8.07 -8.32 14.97
C GLN A 956 8.82 -8.11 13.64
N TYR A 957 10.12 -8.42 13.63
CA TYR A 957 10.96 -8.32 12.44
C TYR A 957 10.41 -9.20 11.32
N VAL A 958 10.07 -10.47 11.60
CA VAL A 958 9.49 -11.37 10.59
C VAL A 958 8.14 -10.86 10.09
N MET A 959 7.26 -10.40 10.98
CA MET A 959 5.97 -9.85 10.56
C MET A 959 6.13 -8.66 9.63
N GLN A 960 7.01 -7.72 9.97
CA GLN A 960 7.28 -6.54 9.15
C GLN A 960 7.90 -6.94 7.80
N LEU A 961 8.86 -7.88 7.82
CA LEU A 961 9.54 -8.38 6.65
C LEU A 961 8.59 -9.09 5.69
N GLU A 962 7.84 -10.09 6.16
CA GLU A 962 6.88 -10.84 5.34
C GLU A 962 5.80 -9.92 4.76
N LEU A 963 5.28 -8.97 5.53
CA LEU A 963 4.30 -8.01 5.04
C LEU A 963 4.90 -7.09 3.97
N SER A 964 6.11 -6.59 4.18
CA SER A 964 6.82 -5.73 3.22
C SER A 964 7.09 -6.46 1.91
N LEU A 965 7.48 -7.74 1.99
CA LEU A 965 7.79 -8.60 0.85
C LEU A 965 6.52 -8.99 0.09
N ALA A 966 5.45 -9.37 0.79
CA ALA A 966 4.16 -9.67 0.17
C ALA A 966 3.64 -8.46 -0.64
N ARG A 967 3.75 -7.25 -0.10
CA ARG A 967 3.37 -6.01 -0.80
C ARG A 967 4.27 -5.71 -2.00
N ALA A 968 5.57 -5.93 -1.85
CA ALA A 968 6.54 -5.74 -2.93
C ALA A 968 6.26 -6.71 -4.10
N LEU A 969 5.96 -7.98 -3.81
CA LEU A 969 5.64 -8.99 -4.83
C LEU A 969 4.29 -8.72 -5.52
N VAL A 970 3.26 -8.27 -4.80
CA VAL A 970 1.93 -7.99 -5.37
C VAL A 970 1.93 -6.79 -6.32
N ASN A 971 2.96 -5.93 -6.32
CA ASN A 971 3.03 -4.69 -7.10
C ASN A 971 1.76 -3.82 -6.90
N THR A 972 1.22 -3.78 -5.68
CA THR A 972 0.00 -3.01 -5.41
C THR A 972 0.29 -1.55 -5.78
N PRO A 973 -0.38 -0.97 -6.81
CA PRO A 973 -0.16 0.42 -7.14
C PRO A 973 -0.50 1.24 -5.89
N LYS A 974 0.39 2.16 -5.49
CA LYS A 974 0.17 3.07 -4.35
C LYS A 974 -1.26 3.62 -4.46
N LYS A 975 -2.20 3.06 -3.69
CA LYS A 975 -3.57 3.57 -3.65
C LYS A 975 -3.42 5.01 -3.16
N LYS A 976 -4.01 5.96 -3.89
CA LYS A 976 -4.27 7.27 -3.31
C LYS A 976 -5.22 7.01 -2.16
N VAL A 977 -4.72 7.07 -0.93
CA VAL A 977 -5.56 6.98 0.26
C VAL A 977 -6.59 8.10 0.12
N ASN A 978 -7.86 7.73 -0.05
CA ASN A 978 -8.95 8.68 0.12
C ASN A 978 -8.97 9.00 1.62
N PRO A 979 -8.87 10.26 2.05
CA PRO A 979 -8.92 10.65 3.46
C PRO A 979 -10.27 10.35 4.17
N PHE A 980 -11.16 9.60 3.52
CA PHE A 980 -12.54 9.33 3.94
C PHE A 980 -12.82 7.84 4.19
N GLU A 981 -11.86 6.93 3.95
CA GLU A 981 -11.97 5.53 4.43
C GLU A 981 -11.31 5.41 5.81
N GLU A 982 -11.96 6.01 6.81
CA GLU A 982 -11.60 5.81 8.21
C GLU A 982 -12.18 4.45 8.66
N ARG A 983 -11.41 3.38 8.51
CA ARG A 983 -11.67 2.15 9.26
C ARG A 983 -11.15 2.37 10.68
N VAL A 984 -12.08 2.33 11.62
CA VAL A 984 -11.82 2.43 13.06
C VAL A 984 -11.11 1.14 13.47
N ASP A 985 -9.77 1.15 13.44
CA ASP A 985 -8.90 0.31 14.27
C ASP A 985 -7.54 1.03 14.37
N SER A 986 -7.50 1.99 15.30
CA SER A 986 -6.29 2.66 15.75
C SER A 986 -5.57 1.76 16.75
N GLU A 987 -4.48 1.12 16.33
CA GLU A 987 -3.29 0.82 17.16
C GLU A 987 -2.11 0.26 16.36
N ILE A 988 -2.31 -0.28 15.16
CA ILE A 988 -1.22 -0.65 14.25
C ILE A 988 -1.63 -0.37 12.80
N ASP A 989 -1.36 0.85 12.32
CA ASP A 989 -1.76 1.26 10.97
C ASP A 989 -0.78 0.69 9.93
N PHE A 990 -0.92 -0.62 9.69
CA PHE A 990 -0.13 -1.34 8.70
C PHE A 990 -0.33 -0.78 7.29
N GLU A 991 -1.38 -0.01 6.97
CA GLU A 991 -1.59 0.57 5.64
C GLU A 991 -0.58 1.70 5.30
N SER A 992 0.10 2.27 6.31
CA SER A 992 1.14 3.30 6.13
C SER A 992 2.50 2.76 5.65
N LEU A 993 2.75 1.44 5.76
CA LEU A 993 3.98 0.79 5.32
C LEU A 993 4.09 0.79 3.78
N GLN A 994 5.06 1.54 3.26
CA GLN A 994 5.36 1.56 1.82
C GLN A 994 5.76 0.16 1.33
N ALA A 995 5.44 -0.17 0.07
CA ALA A 995 5.94 -1.39 -0.55
C ALA A 995 7.47 -1.42 -0.43
N GLY A 996 8.01 -2.49 0.18
CA GLY A 996 9.45 -2.64 0.38
C GLY A 996 10.18 -2.64 -0.95
N ASP A 997 11.44 -2.23 -0.95
CA ASP A 997 12.37 -2.29 -2.08
C ASP A 997 12.89 -3.71 -2.36
N GLY A 998 12.40 -4.70 -1.61
CA GLY A 998 12.84 -6.09 -1.67
C GLY A 998 14.17 -6.34 -0.94
N LEU A 999 14.76 -5.32 -0.30
CA LEU A 999 15.95 -5.49 0.53
C LEU A 999 15.57 -5.99 1.93
N SER A 1000 16.42 -6.83 2.50
CA SER A 1000 16.26 -7.28 3.88
C SER A 1000 16.54 -6.09 4.81
N PRO A 1001 15.61 -5.70 5.69
CA PRO A 1001 15.86 -4.70 6.72
C PRO A 1001 17.03 -5.14 7.61
N PRO A 1002 17.80 -4.19 8.16
CA PRO A 1002 18.92 -4.52 9.04
C PRO A 1002 18.40 -5.27 10.28
N HIS A 1003 19.11 -6.35 10.63
CA HIS A 1003 18.78 -7.21 11.77
C HIS A 1003 19.84 -7.05 12.84
N PHE A 1004 19.45 -6.96 14.11
CA PHE A 1004 20.39 -6.74 15.22
C PHE A 1004 21.53 -7.77 15.26
N TYR A 1005 21.19 -9.06 15.22
CA TYR A 1005 22.21 -10.12 15.22
C TYR A 1005 23.12 -10.10 13.99
N GLY A 1006 22.60 -9.69 12.83
CA GLY A 1006 23.42 -9.58 11.60
C GLY A 1006 24.34 -8.37 11.60
N GLU A 1007 23.96 -7.26 12.26
CA GLU A 1007 24.85 -6.11 12.44
C GLU A 1007 25.90 -6.37 13.53
N LEU A 1008 25.51 -7.06 14.61
CA LEU A 1008 26.39 -7.43 15.72
C LEU A 1008 27.56 -8.30 15.26
N THR A 1009 27.31 -9.29 14.42
CA THR A 1009 28.34 -10.26 13.96
C THR A 1009 29.29 -9.67 12.92
N LYS A 1010 29.11 -8.42 12.48
CA LYS A 1010 30.11 -7.74 11.64
C LYS A 1010 31.37 -7.38 12.43
N THR A 1011 31.27 -7.22 13.74
CA THR A 1011 32.39 -6.88 14.63
C THR A 1011 32.88 -8.11 15.39
N LYS A 1012 34.17 -8.11 15.78
CA LYS A 1012 34.73 -9.22 16.58
C LYS A 1012 34.18 -9.19 18.00
N GLU A 1013 34.01 -7.99 18.54
CA GLU A 1013 33.48 -7.72 19.87
C GLU A 1013 32.02 -8.20 20.00
N GLY A 1014 31.20 -7.95 18.98
CA GLY A 1014 29.84 -8.47 18.92
C GLY A 1014 29.77 -9.99 18.83
N CYS A 1015 30.70 -10.62 18.09
CA CYS A 1015 30.80 -12.08 18.05
C CYS A 1015 31.18 -12.69 19.42
N THR A 1016 32.09 -12.07 20.17
CA THR A 1016 32.42 -12.54 21.53
C THR A 1016 31.21 -12.42 22.47
N LEU A 1017 30.48 -11.31 22.41
CA LEU A 1017 29.26 -11.12 23.21
C LEU A 1017 28.19 -12.18 22.89
N LEU A 1018 28.02 -12.51 21.60
CA LEU A 1018 27.08 -13.55 21.18
C LEU A 1018 27.46 -14.94 21.69
N ARG A 1019 28.76 -15.28 21.71
CA ARG A 1019 29.26 -16.54 22.30
C ARG A 1019 29.00 -16.59 23.80
N ASP A 1020 29.29 -15.50 24.52
CA ASP A 1020 29.14 -15.44 25.97
C ASP A 1020 27.68 -15.60 26.44
N LYS A 1021 26.72 -15.07 25.68
CA LYS A 1021 25.28 -15.18 25.96
C LYS A 1021 24.68 -16.53 25.55
N GLY A 1022 25.28 -17.26 24.60
CA GLY A 1022 24.79 -18.57 24.17
C GLY A 1022 23.51 -18.57 23.32
N HIS A 1023 23.02 -17.41 22.86
CA HIS A 1023 21.75 -17.33 22.09
C HIS A 1023 21.79 -18.14 20.80
N PHE A 1024 22.96 -18.21 20.13
CA PHE A 1024 23.10 -18.95 18.87
C PHE A 1024 22.84 -20.45 19.04
N GLN A 1025 23.32 -21.05 20.14
CA GLN A 1025 23.09 -22.47 20.43
C GLN A 1025 21.59 -22.76 20.67
N LEU A 1026 20.91 -21.88 21.40
CA LEU A 1026 19.46 -21.98 21.60
C LEU A 1026 18.69 -21.92 20.27
N PHE A 1027 19.13 -21.07 19.34
CA PHE A 1027 18.54 -20.99 18.00
C PHE A 1027 18.77 -22.26 17.19
N THR A 1028 19.98 -22.84 17.22
CA THR A 1028 20.28 -24.08 16.48
C THR A 1028 19.55 -25.28 17.07
N ASP A 1029 19.47 -25.38 18.39
CA ASP A 1029 18.78 -26.47 19.07
C ASP A 1029 17.28 -26.42 18.77
N TYR A 1030 16.67 -25.23 18.79
CA TYR A 1030 15.27 -25.07 18.41
C TYR A 1030 14.98 -25.50 16.97
N ILE A 1031 15.89 -25.24 16.01
CA ILE A 1031 15.74 -25.69 14.61
C ILE A 1031 15.85 -27.22 14.51
N ARG A 1032 16.76 -27.85 15.26
CA ARG A 1032 16.96 -29.32 15.25
C ARG A 1032 15.86 -30.09 15.96
N GLU A 1033 15.36 -29.55 17.08
CA GLU A 1033 14.27 -30.16 17.86
C GLU A 1033 12.90 -29.96 17.20
N TYR A 1034 12.80 -29.07 16.21
CA TYR A 1034 11.57 -28.82 15.49
C TYR A 1034 11.07 -30.08 14.79
N SER A 1035 9.90 -30.55 15.23
CA SER A 1035 9.22 -31.69 14.62
C SER A 1035 8.52 -31.24 13.35
N LEU A 1036 8.63 -32.03 12.28
CA LEU A 1036 7.95 -31.78 11.00
C LEU A 1036 6.41 -31.94 11.06
N GLU A 1037 5.87 -32.29 12.23
CA GLU A 1037 4.44 -32.43 12.47
C GLU A 1037 3.72 -31.07 12.48
N PRO A 1038 2.42 -31.02 12.13
CA PRO A 1038 1.65 -29.78 12.17
C PRO A 1038 1.54 -29.24 13.60
N GLN A 1039 2.17 -28.09 13.86
CA GLN A 1039 2.13 -27.38 15.14
C GLN A 1039 1.37 -26.05 15.04
N ASP A 1040 1.10 -25.44 16.19
CA ASP A 1040 0.37 -24.17 16.32
C ASP A 1040 1.03 -23.03 15.52
N SER A 1041 0.21 -22.09 15.03
CA SER A 1041 0.67 -20.95 14.24
C SER A 1041 1.75 -20.10 14.95
N GLU A 1042 1.73 -20.05 16.29
CA GLU A 1042 2.70 -19.32 17.10
C GLU A 1042 4.10 -19.98 17.06
N THR A 1043 4.16 -21.31 17.20
CA THR A 1043 5.41 -22.07 17.13
C THR A 1043 6.07 -21.95 15.75
N MET A 1044 5.26 -21.94 14.69
CA MET A 1044 5.70 -21.71 13.31
C MET A 1044 6.27 -20.30 13.12
N GLN A 1045 5.61 -19.28 13.67
CA GLN A 1045 6.09 -17.91 13.59
C GLN A 1045 7.40 -17.73 14.37
N HIS A 1046 7.53 -18.39 15.52
CA HIS A 1046 8.77 -18.42 16.28
C HIS A 1046 9.90 -19.08 15.47
N LEU A 1047 9.66 -20.24 14.87
CA LEU A 1047 10.65 -20.92 14.01
C LEU A 1047 11.13 -20.02 12.87
N LYS A 1048 10.21 -19.34 12.17
CA LYS A 1048 10.57 -18.38 11.13
C LYS A 1048 11.46 -17.26 11.67
N SER A 1049 11.16 -16.76 12.88
CA SER A 1049 11.98 -15.72 13.53
C SER A 1049 13.40 -16.17 13.83
N VAL A 1050 13.55 -17.42 14.28
CA VAL A 1050 14.85 -18.04 14.54
C VAL A 1050 15.62 -18.27 13.22
N LEU A 1051 14.96 -18.78 12.18
CA LEU A 1051 15.57 -18.97 10.85
C LEU A 1051 16.07 -17.66 10.24
N TRP A 1052 15.29 -16.58 10.33
CA TRP A 1052 15.73 -15.25 9.88
C TRP A 1052 16.89 -14.71 10.71
N ALA A 1053 16.91 -14.93 12.02
CA ALA A 1053 18.03 -14.53 12.87
C ALA A 1053 19.32 -15.27 12.48
N VAL A 1054 19.27 -16.60 12.31
CA VAL A 1054 20.40 -17.44 11.87
C VAL A 1054 20.88 -17.04 10.48
N GLY A 1055 19.96 -16.81 9.54
CA GLY A 1055 20.30 -16.34 8.19
C GLY A 1055 21.01 -14.98 8.17
N ASN A 1056 20.57 -14.04 9.01
CA ASN A 1056 21.22 -12.73 9.14
C ASN A 1056 22.62 -12.85 9.76
N ILE A 1057 22.82 -13.73 10.74
CA ILE A 1057 24.15 -14.03 11.31
C ILE A 1057 25.07 -14.59 10.22
N GLY A 1058 24.60 -15.60 9.48
CA GLY A 1058 25.33 -16.25 8.39
C GLY A 1058 25.60 -15.35 7.18
N SER A 1059 24.92 -14.21 7.05
CA SER A 1059 25.17 -13.24 5.98
C SER A 1059 26.48 -12.46 6.13
N THR A 1060 27.17 -12.59 7.28
CA THR A 1060 28.39 -11.86 7.60
C THR A 1060 29.62 -12.77 7.64
N ARG A 1061 30.79 -12.22 7.27
CA ARG A 1061 32.05 -12.98 7.23
C ARG A 1061 32.48 -13.55 8.59
N ASN A 1062 32.23 -12.83 9.70
CA ASN A 1062 32.58 -13.33 11.03
C ASN A 1062 31.45 -14.14 11.70
N GLY A 1063 30.22 -14.06 11.18
CA GLY A 1063 29.08 -14.83 11.67
C GLY A 1063 29.00 -16.24 11.09
N LEU A 1064 29.49 -16.46 9.86
CA LEU A 1064 29.48 -17.78 9.22
C LEU A 1064 30.21 -18.89 10.01
N PRO A 1065 31.35 -18.66 10.68
CA PRO A 1065 31.98 -19.68 11.52
C PRO A 1065 31.06 -20.27 12.59
N PHE A 1066 30.07 -19.52 13.09
CA PHE A 1066 29.09 -20.07 14.02
C PHE A 1066 28.21 -21.14 13.37
N LEU A 1067 27.81 -20.92 12.10
CA LEU A 1067 27.01 -21.87 11.34
C LEU A 1067 27.82 -23.14 10.99
N GLU A 1068 29.12 -22.99 10.77
CA GLU A 1068 30.06 -24.10 10.50
C GLU A 1068 30.34 -24.92 11.77
N GLU A 1069 30.57 -24.26 12.91
CA GLU A 1069 30.80 -24.91 14.22
C GLU A 1069 29.61 -25.81 14.63
N GLU A 1070 28.38 -25.36 14.35
CA GLU A 1070 27.15 -26.12 14.64
C GLU A 1070 26.64 -26.95 13.43
N ASP A 1071 27.26 -26.88 12.25
CA ASP A 1071 26.83 -27.61 11.05
C ASP A 1071 25.30 -27.52 10.79
N ILE A 1072 24.73 -26.31 10.96
CA ILE A 1072 23.26 -26.10 10.91
C ILE A 1072 22.70 -25.96 9.49
N VAL A 1073 23.57 -25.68 8.50
CA VAL A 1073 23.15 -25.42 7.12
C VAL A 1073 22.43 -26.64 6.51
N LYS A 1074 22.90 -27.85 6.83
CA LYS A 1074 22.25 -29.11 6.42
C LYS A 1074 20.81 -29.23 6.90
N ASP A 1075 20.52 -28.77 8.12
CA ASP A 1075 19.20 -28.85 8.74
C ASP A 1075 18.25 -27.84 8.08
N ILE A 1076 18.74 -26.64 7.75
CA ILE A 1076 17.99 -25.61 7.00
C ILE A 1076 17.66 -26.12 5.58
N VAL A 1077 18.62 -26.75 4.90
CA VAL A 1077 18.38 -27.38 3.58
C VAL A 1077 17.37 -28.52 3.70
N TYR A 1078 17.48 -29.36 4.72
CA TYR A 1078 16.52 -30.43 4.98
C TYR A 1078 15.09 -29.90 5.18
N LEU A 1079 14.92 -28.80 5.94
CA LEU A 1079 13.64 -28.12 6.12
C LEU A 1079 13.12 -27.51 4.79
N ALA A 1080 13.99 -26.91 3.99
CA ALA A 1080 13.62 -26.35 2.69
C ALA A 1080 13.06 -27.40 1.71
N GLU A 1081 13.60 -28.63 1.74
CA GLU A 1081 13.18 -29.71 0.85
C GLU A 1081 12.00 -30.54 1.41
N ASN A 1082 11.95 -30.77 2.73
CA ASN A 1082 11.04 -31.75 3.33
C ASN A 1082 9.85 -31.17 4.11
N SER A 1083 9.83 -29.86 4.39
CA SER A 1083 8.72 -29.23 5.12
C SER A 1083 7.38 -29.41 4.39
N GLU A 1084 6.32 -29.77 5.13
CA GLU A 1084 4.96 -29.87 4.58
C GLU A 1084 4.25 -28.51 4.50
N VAL A 1085 4.73 -27.53 5.27
CA VAL A 1085 4.28 -26.13 5.25
C VAL A 1085 5.05 -25.37 4.17
N LEU A 1086 4.32 -24.84 3.19
CA LEU A 1086 4.91 -24.28 1.96
C LEU A 1086 5.56 -22.92 2.18
N SER A 1087 4.98 -22.10 3.05
CA SER A 1087 5.54 -20.80 3.44
C SER A 1087 6.88 -20.93 4.15
N LEU A 1088 7.06 -21.98 4.97
CA LEU A 1088 8.32 -22.29 5.62
C LEU A 1088 9.42 -22.66 4.61
N LYS A 1089 9.11 -23.45 3.57
CA LYS A 1089 10.05 -23.72 2.47
C LYS A 1089 10.55 -22.42 1.83
N GLY A 1090 9.63 -21.47 1.62
CA GLY A 1090 9.96 -20.13 1.11
C GLY A 1090 10.85 -19.31 2.04
N THR A 1091 10.57 -19.34 3.35
CA THR A 1091 11.43 -18.70 4.36
C THR A 1091 12.85 -19.30 4.34
N CYS A 1092 12.97 -20.63 4.34
CA CYS A 1092 14.28 -21.29 4.23
C CYS A 1092 15.00 -20.90 2.93
N PHE A 1093 14.29 -20.83 1.80
CA PHE A 1093 14.88 -20.38 0.54
C PHE A 1093 15.49 -18.98 0.64
N TYR A 1094 14.78 -18.00 1.22
CA TYR A 1094 15.34 -16.66 1.43
C TYR A 1094 16.52 -16.65 2.41
N VAL A 1095 16.46 -17.47 3.47
CA VAL A 1095 17.55 -17.61 4.45
C VAL A 1095 18.81 -18.19 3.81
N LEU A 1096 18.70 -19.20 2.95
CA LEU A 1096 19.81 -19.74 2.17
C LEU A 1096 20.41 -18.66 1.24
N GLY A 1097 19.57 -17.80 0.66
CA GLY A 1097 20.03 -16.64 -0.13
C GLY A 1097 20.83 -15.63 0.69
N LEU A 1098 20.45 -15.41 1.96
CA LEU A 1098 21.24 -14.57 2.87
C LEU A 1098 22.62 -15.17 3.17
N ILE A 1099 22.71 -16.49 3.37
CA ILE A 1099 23.98 -17.21 3.62
C ILE A 1099 24.90 -17.12 2.38
N ALA A 1100 24.31 -17.18 1.18
CA ALA A 1100 25.02 -17.05 -0.10
C ALA A 1100 25.64 -15.66 -0.36
N LYS A 1101 25.54 -14.69 0.57
CA LYS A 1101 26.22 -13.38 0.49
C LYS A 1101 27.72 -13.44 0.82
N THR A 1102 28.20 -14.57 1.33
CA THR A 1102 29.62 -14.76 1.70
C THR A 1102 30.24 -15.85 0.83
N GLN A 1103 31.53 -15.73 0.53
CA GLN A 1103 32.23 -16.71 -0.32
C GLN A 1103 32.24 -18.11 0.32
N GLN A 1104 32.54 -18.19 1.62
CA GLN A 1104 32.48 -19.43 2.36
C GLN A 1104 31.06 -20.02 2.41
N GLY A 1105 30.03 -19.17 2.49
CA GLY A 1105 28.63 -19.62 2.42
C GLY A 1105 28.29 -20.26 1.07
N VAL A 1106 28.84 -19.73 -0.04
CA VAL A 1106 28.70 -20.33 -1.38
C VAL A 1106 29.32 -21.73 -1.44
N GLU A 1107 30.49 -21.93 -0.82
CA GLU A 1107 31.16 -23.23 -0.76
C GLU A 1107 30.33 -24.26 0.03
N ILE A 1108 29.87 -23.89 1.23
CA ILE A 1108 29.04 -24.77 2.08
C ILE A 1108 27.72 -25.14 1.38
N LEU A 1109 27.06 -24.18 0.73
CA LEU A 1109 25.82 -24.44 -0.01
C LEU A 1109 26.06 -25.37 -1.21
N GLY A 1110 27.20 -25.22 -1.89
CA GLY A 1110 27.62 -26.09 -2.98
C GLY A 1110 27.76 -27.55 -2.55
N GLU A 1111 28.29 -27.81 -1.36
CA GLU A 1111 28.40 -29.17 -0.79
C GLU A 1111 27.03 -29.82 -0.55
N HIS A 1112 26.02 -29.01 -0.23
CA HIS A 1112 24.64 -29.46 -0.01
C HIS A 1112 23.75 -29.40 -1.25
N GLY A 1113 24.33 -29.21 -2.45
CA GLY A 1113 23.58 -29.29 -3.71
C GLY A 1113 22.84 -28.01 -4.12
N TRP A 1114 23.26 -26.85 -3.59
CA TRP A 1114 22.73 -25.54 -3.94
C TRP A 1114 23.79 -24.70 -4.67
N GLU A 1115 23.47 -24.24 -5.88
CA GLU A 1115 24.38 -23.42 -6.70
C GLU A 1115 24.07 -21.94 -6.49
N CYS A 1116 25.11 -21.13 -6.28
CA CYS A 1116 24.96 -19.70 -6.03
C CYS A 1116 25.38 -18.86 -7.23
N VAL A 1117 24.82 -17.66 -7.33
CA VAL A 1117 25.20 -16.68 -8.36
C VAL A 1117 26.42 -15.89 -7.89
N VAL A 1118 27.47 -15.96 -8.69
CA VAL A 1118 28.73 -15.26 -8.45
C VAL A 1118 28.97 -14.26 -9.58
N GLY A 1119 29.26 -13.01 -9.21
CA GLY A 1119 29.51 -11.94 -10.16
C GLY A 1119 30.85 -12.10 -10.90
N PRO A 1120 31.11 -11.28 -11.93
CA PRO A 1120 32.29 -11.40 -12.79
C PRO A 1120 33.65 -11.20 -12.07
N ASN A 1121 33.64 -10.64 -10.85
CA ASN A 1121 34.83 -10.46 -10.00
C ASN A 1121 34.94 -11.54 -8.91
N ASP A 1122 34.22 -12.65 -9.04
CA ASP A 1122 34.13 -13.72 -8.02
C ASP A 1122 33.51 -13.24 -6.69
N ASN A 1123 32.72 -12.15 -6.74
CA ASN A 1123 32.00 -11.64 -5.58
C ASN A 1123 30.62 -12.33 -5.50
N PRO A 1124 30.24 -12.88 -4.35
CA PRO A 1124 28.92 -13.50 -4.16
C PRO A 1124 27.81 -12.44 -4.23
N GLU A 1125 26.78 -12.70 -5.03
CA GLU A 1125 25.66 -11.75 -5.22
C GLU A 1125 24.47 -12.02 -4.28
N GLY A 1126 24.55 -13.07 -3.44
CA GLY A 1126 23.51 -13.39 -2.44
C GLY A 1126 22.26 -14.07 -3.01
N LEU A 1127 22.40 -14.79 -4.12
CA LEU A 1127 21.35 -15.62 -4.70
C LEU A 1127 21.79 -17.08 -4.73
N CYS A 1128 20.88 -17.99 -4.39
CA CYS A 1128 21.08 -19.43 -4.48
C CYS A 1128 19.88 -20.12 -5.13
N VAL A 1129 20.15 -21.17 -5.89
CA VAL A 1129 19.14 -22.02 -6.52
C VAL A 1129 19.50 -23.49 -6.31
N PRO A 1130 18.52 -24.39 -6.09
CA PRO A 1130 18.80 -25.80 -5.90
C PRO A 1130 19.20 -26.45 -7.23
N LEU A 1131 20.26 -27.27 -7.23
CA LEU A 1131 20.64 -28.08 -8.40
C LEU A 1131 19.55 -29.11 -8.73
N ASN A 1132 18.95 -29.70 -7.71
CA ASN A 1132 17.80 -30.59 -7.86
C ASN A 1132 16.49 -29.83 -7.61
N LEU A 1133 15.95 -29.24 -8.68
CA LEU A 1133 14.68 -28.52 -8.65
C LEU A 1133 13.52 -29.39 -8.14
N GLN A 1134 13.53 -30.69 -8.40
CA GLN A 1134 12.46 -31.59 -7.94
C GLN A 1134 12.48 -31.75 -6.42
N GLY A 1135 13.64 -31.73 -5.76
CA GLY A 1135 13.74 -31.84 -4.30
C GLY A 1135 13.00 -30.70 -3.59
N PHE A 1136 13.24 -29.47 -4.02
CA PHE A 1136 12.60 -28.29 -3.45
C PHE A 1136 11.13 -28.11 -3.87
N LEU A 1137 10.84 -28.26 -5.17
CA LEU A 1137 9.52 -27.95 -5.75
C LEU A 1137 8.46 -29.03 -5.53
N THR A 1138 8.83 -30.23 -5.07
CA THR A 1138 7.85 -31.30 -4.85
C THR A 1138 7.00 -31.04 -3.61
N ILE A 1139 5.69 -31.16 -3.78
CA ILE A 1139 4.72 -31.25 -2.69
C ILE A 1139 4.39 -32.73 -2.50
N ARG A 1140 4.48 -33.23 -1.26
CA ARG A 1140 4.03 -34.60 -0.94
C ARG A 1140 2.55 -34.73 -1.25
N ASN A 1141 2.17 -35.81 -1.93
CA ASN A 1141 0.76 -36.09 -2.18
C ASN A 1141 0.03 -36.25 -0.84
N TRP A 1142 -1.12 -35.58 -0.70
CA TRP A 1142 -1.97 -35.70 0.47
C TRP A 1142 -3.23 -36.50 0.13
N ASN A 1143 -3.80 -37.14 1.16
CA ASN A 1143 -5.05 -37.83 1.03
C ASN A 1143 -6.20 -36.82 1.13
N TYR A 1144 -7.10 -36.85 0.15
CA TYR A 1144 -8.30 -36.03 0.18
C TYR A 1144 -9.23 -36.54 1.28
N THR A 1145 -9.62 -35.66 2.20
CA THR A 1145 -10.63 -35.93 3.22
C THR A 1145 -12.01 -35.65 2.62
N PRO A 1146 -12.82 -36.67 2.29
CA PRO A 1146 -14.16 -36.45 1.78
C PRO A 1146 -15.04 -35.94 2.92
N THR A 1147 -15.24 -34.62 2.97
CA THR A 1147 -16.18 -34.04 3.93
C THR A 1147 -17.59 -34.16 3.37
N LEU A 1148 -18.21 -35.31 3.59
CA LEU A 1148 -19.63 -35.50 3.32
C LEU A 1148 -20.44 -34.58 4.26
N SER A 1149 -21.61 -34.17 3.77
CA SER A 1149 -22.54 -33.43 4.61
C SER A 1149 -23.16 -34.39 5.61
N ASP A 1150 -23.42 -33.90 6.82
CA ASP A 1150 -24.07 -34.72 7.83
C ASP A 1150 -25.48 -35.09 7.33
N PRO A 1151 -25.90 -36.37 7.46
CA PRO A 1151 -27.24 -36.76 7.06
C PRO A 1151 -28.28 -35.98 7.85
N PRO A 1152 -29.45 -35.66 7.24
CA PRO A 1152 -30.49 -34.92 7.93
C PRO A 1152 -30.98 -35.72 9.12
N GLN A 1153 -31.08 -35.08 10.27
CA GLN A 1153 -31.63 -35.70 11.48
C GLN A 1153 -33.15 -35.58 11.44
N LEU A 1154 -33.81 -36.70 11.14
CA LEU A 1154 -35.26 -36.77 10.98
C LEU A 1154 -35.86 -37.48 12.19
N PRO A 1155 -36.91 -36.93 12.85
CA PRO A 1155 -37.64 -37.63 13.90
C PRO A 1155 -38.28 -38.92 13.38
N ASP A 1156 -38.16 -40.03 14.11
CA ASP A 1156 -38.71 -41.35 13.72
C ASP A 1156 -40.20 -41.29 13.35
N SER A 1157 -40.98 -40.49 14.11
CA SER A 1157 -42.41 -40.29 13.90
C SER A 1157 -42.79 -39.70 12.51
N ILE A 1158 -41.83 -39.11 11.80
CA ILE A 1158 -42.02 -38.53 10.46
C ILE A 1158 -41.67 -39.53 9.37
N ILE A 1159 -40.71 -40.40 9.63
CA ILE A 1159 -40.27 -41.44 8.69
C ILE A 1159 -41.40 -42.47 8.49
N ASP A 1160 -42.14 -42.77 9.56
CA ASP A 1160 -43.25 -43.72 9.55
C ASP A 1160 -44.51 -43.20 8.84
N ASP A 1161 -44.67 -41.88 8.68
CA ASP A 1161 -45.79 -41.29 7.97
C ASP A 1161 -45.52 -41.16 6.47
N THR A 1162 -46.27 -41.94 5.67
CA THR A 1162 -46.20 -41.96 4.21
C THR A 1162 -46.33 -40.57 3.56
N ILE A 1163 -47.18 -39.69 4.09
CA ILE A 1163 -47.41 -38.36 3.50
C ILE A 1163 -46.25 -37.42 3.82
N CYS A 1164 -45.75 -37.44 5.05
CA CYS A 1164 -44.58 -36.66 5.44
C CYS A 1164 -43.33 -37.11 4.68
N SER A 1165 -43.13 -38.42 4.51
CA SER A 1165 -42.04 -38.99 3.72
C SER A 1165 -42.13 -38.58 2.25
N ASP A 1166 -43.32 -38.58 1.65
CA ASP A 1166 -43.54 -38.09 0.29
C ASP A 1166 -43.25 -36.59 0.15
N ILE A 1167 -43.61 -35.76 1.14
CA ILE A 1167 -43.27 -34.33 1.15
C ILE A 1167 -41.75 -34.13 1.23
N LEU A 1168 -41.06 -34.82 2.15
CA LEU A 1168 -39.61 -34.75 2.31
C LEU A 1168 -38.88 -35.26 1.05
N ARG A 1169 -39.39 -36.31 0.38
CA ARG A 1169 -38.84 -36.82 -0.88
C ARG A 1169 -38.92 -35.79 -1.99
N ASN A 1170 -40.10 -35.19 -2.21
CA ASN A 1170 -40.24 -34.13 -3.22
C ASN A 1170 -39.35 -32.91 -2.89
N ILE A 1171 -39.22 -32.53 -1.62
CA ILE A 1171 -38.29 -31.48 -1.21
C ILE A 1171 -36.84 -31.89 -1.49
N GLY A 1172 -36.44 -33.12 -1.19
CA GLY A 1172 -35.11 -33.66 -1.51
C GLY A 1172 -34.83 -33.65 -3.02
N ASP A 1173 -35.79 -34.05 -3.85
CA ASP A 1173 -35.69 -34.05 -5.32
C ASP A 1173 -35.50 -32.62 -5.87
N MET A 1174 -35.98 -31.59 -5.18
CA MET A 1174 -35.74 -30.18 -5.55
C MET A 1174 -34.29 -29.72 -5.38
N SER A 1175 -33.43 -30.49 -4.69
CA SER A 1175 -31.98 -30.23 -4.67
C SER A 1175 -31.33 -30.51 -6.03
N ASN A 1176 -31.94 -31.36 -6.85
CA ASN A 1176 -31.48 -31.70 -8.20
C ASN A 1176 -32.21 -30.87 -9.25
N HIS A 1177 -31.45 -30.16 -10.09
CA HIS A 1177 -32.00 -29.30 -11.14
C HIS A 1177 -32.91 -30.02 -12.14
N ILE A 1178 -32.66 -31.31 -12.39
CA ILE A 1178 -33.43 -32.10 -13.37
C ILE A 1178 -34.82 -32.43 -12.80
N LEU A 1179 -34.89 -32.82 -11.53
CA LEU A 1179 -36.12 -33.27 -10.87
C LEU A 1179 -36.93 -32.11 -10.26
N ALA A 1180 -36.31 -30.96 -10.01
CA ALA A 1180 -36.91 -29.84 -9.29
C ALA A 1180 -38.24 -29.33 -9.90
N ASN A 1181 -38.39 -29.32 -11.22
CA ASN A 1181 -39.62 -28.85 -11.87
C ASN A 1181 -40.81 -29.79 -11.69
N GLU A 1182 -40.56 -31.10 -11.66
CA GLU A 1182 -41.60 -32.10 -11.41
C GLU A 1182 -41.93 -32.14 -9.91
N ALA A 1183 -40.91 -32.17 -9.07
CA ALA A 1183 -41.04 -32.20 -7.62
C ALA A 1183 -41.77 -30.95 -7.08
N SER A 1184 -41.49 -29.75 -7.60
CA SER A 1184 -42.21 -28.52 -7.21
C SER A 1184 -43.71 -28.56 -7.57
N LYS A 1185 -44.07 -29.09 -8.75
CA LYS A 1185 -45.48 -29.29 -9.14
C LYS A 1185 -46.18 -30.29 -8.22
N ASN A 1186 -45.50 -31.37 -7.84
CA ASN A 1186 -46.04 -32.37 -6.94
C ASN A 1186 -46.18 -31.83 -5.51
N LEU A 1187 -45.20 -31.05 -5.02
CA LEU A 1187 -45.28 -30.35 -3.73
C LEU A 1187 -46.46 -29.37 -3.69
N ALA A 1188 -46.71 -28.63 -4.77
CA ALA A 1188 -47.89 -27.76 -4.87
C ALA A 1188 -49.21 -28.53 -4.79
N LYS A 1189 -49.31 -29.70 -5.42
CA LYS A 1189 -50.49 -30.59 -5.32
C LYS A 1189 -50.66 -31.13 -3.90
N LEU A 1190 -49.57 -31.55 -3.24
CA LEU A 1190 -49.61 -32.02 -1.85
C LEU A 1190 -50.03 -30.90 -0.90
N ARG A 1191 -49.54 -29.67 -1.09
CA ARG A 1191 -49.98 -28.50 -0.32
C ARG A 1191 -51.47 -28.19 -0.48
N GLN A 1192 -52.02 -28.34 -1.69
CA GLN A 1192 -53.45 -28.15 -1.93
C GLN A 1192 -54.31 -29.23 -1.28
N ARG A 1193 -53.86 -30.49 -1.26
CA ARG A 1193 -54.61 -31.64 -0.72
C ARG A 1193 -54.48 -31.79 0.80
N HIS A 1194 -53.33 -31.43 1.35
CA HIS A 1194 -52.92 -31.73 2.72
C HIS A 1194 -52.31 -30.50 3.40
N ASN A 1195 -53.06 -29.39 3.46
CA ASN A 1195 -52.57 -28.11 3.98
C ASN A 1195 -52.17 -28.16 5.47
N ASP A 1196 -52.78 -29.05 6.26
CA ASP A 1196 -52.52 -29.13 7.70
C ASP A 1196 -51.08 -29.61 8.02
N TYR A 1197 -50.50 -30.46 7.17
CA TYR A 1197 -49.12 -30.92 7.32
C TYR A 1197 -48.08 -29.80 7.14
N PHE A 1198 -48.40 -28.76 6.35
CA PHE A 1198 -47.51 -27.60 6.14
C PHE A 1198 -47.50 -26.61 7.32
N LYS A 1199 -48.25 -26.92 8.39
CA LYS A 1199 -48.22 -26.21 9.68
C LYS A 1199 -47.58 -27.04 10.79
N ASP A 1200 -47.21 -28.29 10.53
CA ASP A 1200 -46.58 -29.17 11.52
C ASP A 1200 -45.13 -28.73 11.80
N VAL A 1201 -44.83 -28.46 13.07
CA VAL A 1201 -43.52 -28.02 13.55
C VAL A 1201 -42.45 -29.07 13.31
N ARG A 1202 -42.78 -30.36 13.47
CA ARG A 1202 -41.85 -31.47 13.33
C ARG A 1202 -41.41 -31.62 11.87
N LEU A 1203 -42.37 -31.49 10.94
CA LEU A 1203 -42.09 -31.52 9.50
C LEU A 1203 -41.28 -30.29 9.08
N TYR A 1204 -41.63 -29.10 9.59
CA TYR A 1204 -40.87 -27.88 9.32
C TYR A 1204 -39.42 -27.97 9.81
N TYR A 1205 -39.18 -28.48 11.03
CA TYR A 1205 -37.84 -28.73 11.55
C TYR A 1205 -37.05 -29.69 10.66
N SER A 1206 -37.67 -30.79 10.23
CA SER A 1206 -37.07 -31.76 9.31
C SER A 1206 -36.70 -31.16 7.95
N VAL A 1207 -37.54 -30.26 7.42
CA VAL A 1207 -37.24 -29.51 6.21
C VAL A 1207 -36.07 -28.56 6.41
N CYS A 1208 -35.99 -27.87 7.56
CA CYS A 1208 -34.82 -27.04 7.89
C CYS A 1208 -33.53 -27.87 7.98
N GLN A 1209 -33.58 -29.09 8.52
CA GLN A 1209 -32.44 -30.02 8.52
C GLN A 1209 -32.06 -30.46 7.10
N LEU A 1210 -33.04 -30.78 6.24
CA LEU A 1210 -32.77 -31.08 4.82
C LEU A 1210 -32.07 -29.93 4.09
N LEU A 1211 -32.52 -28.68 4.32
CA LEU A 1211 -31.88 -27.48 3.76
C LEU A 1211 -30.44 -27.29 4.25
N GLY A 1212 -30.09 -27.84 5.42
CA GLY A 1212 -28.75 -27.86 5.98
C GLY A 1212 -27.88 -29.00 5.45
N SER A 1213 -28.46 -30.18 5.20
CA SER A 1213 -27.72 -31.35 4.70
C SER A 1213 -27.50 -31.32 3.20
N TYR A 1214 -28.47 -30.89 2.40
CA TYR A 1214 -28.40 -30.87 0.93
C TYR A 1214 -28.21 -29.47 0.36
N HIS A 1215 -27.71 -29.41 -0.88
CA HIS A 1215 -27.50 -28.17 -1.60
C HIS A 1215 -28.78 -27.72 -2.32
N PHE A 1216 -29.30 -26.54 -1.97
CA PHE A 1216 -30.45 -25.92 -2.60
C PHE A 1216 -30.13 -24.51 -3.10
N ARG A 1217 -30.52 -24.20 -4.34
CA ARG A 1217 -30.40 -22.85 -4.90
C ARG A 1217 -31.32 -21.87 -4.18
N SER A 1218 -30.94 -20.60 -4.09
CA SER A 1218 -31.69 -19.56 -3.38
C SER A 1218 -33.19 -19.48 -3.76
N PRO A 1219 -33.62 -19.52 -5.04
CA PRO A 1219 -35.05 -19.52 -5.39
C PRO A 1219 -35.82 -20.74 -4.87
N VAL A 1220 -35.16 -21.90 -4.81
CA VAL A 1220 -35.74 -23.16 -4.31
C VAL A 1220 -35.88 -23.10 -2.79
N ARG A 1221 -34.87 -22.58 -2.08
CA ARG A 1221 -34.95 -22.36 -0.62
C ARG A 1221 -36.11 -21.45 -0.26
N LYS A 1222 -36.27 -20.35 -1.00
CA LYS A 1222 -37.42 -19.44 -0.86
C LYS A 1222 -38.74 -20.18 -1.02
N TYR A 1223 -38.91 -20.88 -2.14
CA TYR A 1223 -40.14 -21.61 -2.45
C TYR A 1223 -40.49 -22.67 -1.38
N ILE A 1224 -39.50 -23.43 -0.90
CA ILE A 1224 -39.69 -24.41 0.17
C ILE A 1224 -40.13 -23.71 1.45
N LEU A 1225 -39.45 -22.64 1.88
CA LEU A 1225 -39.77 -21.96 3.13
C LEU A 1225 -41.11 -21.21 3.08
N GLU A 1226 -41.52 -20.69 1.92
CA GLU A 1226 -42.84 -20.08 1.70
C GLU A 1226 -43.98 -21.10 1.58
N ALA A 1227 -43.65 -22.38 1.37
CA ALA A 1227 -44.64 -23.45 1.42
C ALA A 1227 -45.20 -23.65 2.83
N PHE A 1228 -44.39 -23.37 3.87
CA PHE A 1228 -44.73 -23.53 5.28
C PHE A 1228 -45.12 -22.19 5.92
N ASP A 1229 -46.42 -21.98 6.14
CA ASP A 1229 -46.97 -20.77 6.75
C ASP A 1229 -46.93 -20.86 8.30
N MET A 1230 -45.72 -20.94 8.85
CA MET A 1230 -45.48 -21.10 10.28
C MET A 1230 -45.76 -19.80 11.04
N GLN A 1231 -46.65 -19.86 12.04
CA GLN A 1231 -46.91 -18.77 12.99
C GLN A 1231 -46.09 -19.00 14.25
N PHE A 1232 -44.97 -18.30 14.40
CA PHE A 1232 -44.05 -18.46 15.53
C PHE A 1232 -44.60 -17.81 16.82
N THR A 1233 -45.65 -18.41 17.38
CA THR A 1233 -46.12 -18.11 18.74
C THR A 1233 -45.09 -18.57 19.76
N THR A 1234 -45.17 -18.00 20.95
CA THR A 1234 -44.35 -18.42 22.12
C THR A 1234 -44.37 -19.94 22.36
N GLU A 1235 -45.52 -20.59 22.25
CA GLU A 1235 -45.68 -22.05 22.41
C GLU A 1235 -44.96 -22.85 21.32
N LEU A 1236 -44.98 -22.36 20.07
CA LEU A 1236 -44.32 -23.02 18.95
C LEU A 1236 -42.80 -22.94 19.05
N LEU A 1237 -42.27 -21.81 19.55
CA LEU A 1237 -40.84 -21.66 19.82
C LEU A 1237 -40.36 -22.61 20.92
N ASP A 1238 -41.16 -22.79 21.98
CA ASP A 1238 -40.87 -23.76 23.03
C ASP A 1238 -40.93 -25.20 22.48
N GLU A 1239 -41.90 -25.51 21.61
CA GLU A 1239 -41.99 -26.80 20.93
C GLU A 1239 -40.74 -27.08 20.07
N LEU A 1240 -40.27 -26.10 19.29
CA LEU A 1240 -39.01 -26.19 18.52
C LEU A 1240 -37.80 -26.49 19.41
N ASP A 1241 -37.69 -25.82 20.56
CA ASP A 1241 -36.56 -26.02 21.48
C ASP A 1241 -36.62 -27.42 22.13
N THR A 1242 -37.81 -27.90 22.49
CA THR A 1242 -37.98 -29.27 23.00
C THR A 1242 -37.71 -30.35 21.96
N LEU A 1243 -37.98 -30.09 20.68
CA LEU A 1243 -37.66 -31.02 19.60
C LEU A 1243 -36.16 -31.07 19.35
N ALA A 1244 -35.49 -29.93 19.27
CA ALA A 1244 -34.05 -29.86 19.07
C ALA A 1244 -33.27 -30.56 20.20
N THR A 1245 -33.65 -30.31 21.46
CA THR A 1245 -33.01 -30.95 22.63
C THR A 1245 -33.17 -32.47 22.62
N LYS A 1246 -34.35 -32.99 22.30
CA LYS A 1246 -34.59 -34.45 22.16
C LYS A 1246 -33.72 -35.07 21.07
N MET A 1247 -33.57 -34.41 19.91
CA MET A 1247 -32.74 -34.88 18.82
C MET A 1247 -31.24 -34.87 19.18
N ASP A 1248 -30.77 -33.85 19.89
CA ASP A 1248 -29.38 -33.78 20.38
C ASP A 1248 -29.08 -34.85 21.43
N GLU A 1249 -30.04 -35.17 22.30
CA GLU A 1249 -29.93 -36.27 23.27
C GLU A 1249 -29.84 -37.63 22.59
N GLN A 1250 -30.68 -37.90 21.58
CA GLN A 1250 -30.62 -39.11 20.75
C GLN A 1250 -29.25 -39.25 20.06
N LYS A 1251 -28.72 -38.16 19.48
CA LYS A 1251 -27.39 -38.13 18.86
C LYS A 1251 -26.25 -38.45 19.83
N ARG A 1252 -26.33 -37.94 21.06
CA ARG A 1252 -25.34 -38.23 22.12
C ARG A 1252 -25.39 -39.71 22.55
N GLN A 1253 -26.58 -40.32 22.57
CA GLN A 1253 -26.77 -41.74 22.88
C GLN A 1253 -26.32 -42.66 21.73
N GLU A 1254 -26.48 -42.26 20.47
CA GLU A 1254 -25.96 -43.01 19.31
C GLU A 1254 -24.43 -42.94 19.21
N LYS A 1255 -23.82 -41.78 19.49
CA LYS A 1255 -22.35 -41.63 19.52
C LYS A 1255 -21.68 -42.38 20.69
N SER A 1256 -22.34 -42.50 21.84
CA SER A 1256 -21.83 -43.26 22.97
C SER A 1256 -22.00 -44.78 22.82
N SER A 1257 -22.94 -45.23 21.99
CA SER A 1257 -23.14 -46.66 21.68
C SER A 1257 -22.26 -47.16 20.52
N THR A 1258 -21.73 -46.28 19.67
CA THR A 1258 -20.74 -46.59 18.62
C THR A 1258 -19.27 -46.51 19.08
N THR A 1259 -19.03 -46.22 20.35
CA THR A 1259 -17.68 -46.13 20.98
C THR A 1259 -17.49 -47.16 22.10
N VAL A 1260 -17.68 -48.45 21.79
CA VAL A 1260 -17.12 -49.60 22.54
C VAL A 1260 -16.72 -50.64 21.47
N PRO A 1261 -15.51 -51.23 21.52
CA PRO A 1261 -14.76 -51.69 20.34
C PRO A 1261 -15.37 -52.83 19.53
#